data_AF-A0AA34RD63-F1
#
_entry.id   AF-A0AA34RD63-F1
#
_cell.length_a   1.000
_cell.length_b   1.000
_cell.length_c   1.000
_cell.angle_alpha   90.00
_cell.angle_beta   90.00
_cell.angle_gamma   90.00
#
_symmetry.space_group_name_H-M   'P 1'
#
loop_
_entity.id
_entity.type
_entity.pdbx_description
1 polymer ?
#
loop_
_entity_poly.entity_id
_entity_poly.type
_entity_poly.pdbx_seq_one_letter_code
_entity_poly.pdbx_strand_id
1 'polypeptide(L)'
;MLGTTPTSPCPAPESNNKYHLTTNPYAPLILRVLRVVGYILLHILTLGILLLIHYCKYHCFQERGLPRPPSPSYAPSEKTLSQVKKKPGGRETPPTPPPPLDPQELRIPTMALPKLSKIPKILSRPRHIIPGSLQDMVWQQTQGKVPIAAQMLLPTHLDINPDFLASYPTPIVNDPLIPFRHYISDPQDPSIPRHQSLYAQQMHYLNQHYYIVNVPGDGHCFYRAYTIGWLCSIFERSRHNPQAFANEANMISRHPFAQSSARANQLSTELANLLYFCSHLTSLQQLFDSILHSEKHVGLCIVYLRHLASYAVHQQIQVLGEENARVAYILDLEELLPETLGYFREKAKKSLWSNMISSRPLPPTSAKEHACLLIEFLPWILSTEEEKRNLTPQEREAQELLEKRFQRLFTSIDSHLKLKEPKLARDLNQILAKLSIQETINFQYYLNTLERRHPHVKKQYSPLFLWVAFLHTCPHLQSSPLAKKAMSAFQQALKACVGNQNSLTQALSFDSNSPQEASLNSTLDHCWQQQITEEVILHLFTTINSLKDAHRIPQLERLYRRLAILMHKRLVSLLQKDPTIIDGLLKNVNSIENNLPKELLSEYKNLCSSPCLHMRKQQHLNDEQQKNCNKGVYMLFFILQNPSLLSHPQCQNFAKNVLNLLFPYLQCVLKKPENLEILQGLTSSILGSITLPPLPLPEDTFSHDIARYAGQFAQYFASHPEVLPLNAPLAAQLRELAQTAFADLEETAQNLYQEISQHHPQEWEKFVDRLNILGYQGSRYPQARPPLKDSFANSLPIGFLLFSFLKNYPGLLQRGSPLEQQLKTFFTTASQKFRDTLHCMPKFQETFARELPKLKDFVNTQETIIRALFRKADATPFPLVAFRKSFLDYLCCVSAEELHRILSEVNTQAEGSHVAALATTLNRTPALCQVLNDPEVNLAVSAQTVENHGFLSAGFANENEAEIFLIRFPNHYGCLLPKTPKPPQ
;
A
#
# COMPACT_ATOMS: atom_id res chain seq x y z
N MET A 1 -46.99 -12.81 32.82
CA MET A 1 -47.21 -14.27 32.95
C MET A 1 -45.93 -14.97 32.53
N LEU A 2 -45.32 -15.74 33.43
CA LEU A 2 -44.05 -16.42 33.26
C LEU A 2 -44.11 -17.76 34.01
N GLY A 3 -43.64 -18.83 33.38
CA GLY A 3 -43.50 -20.18 33.90
C GLY A 3 -42.90 -21.06 32.78
N THR A 4 -42.11 -22.10 33.04
CA THR A 4 -41.71 -22.72 34.32
C THR A 4 -40.29 -23.31 34.23
N THR A 5 -39.63 -23.43 35.38
CA THR A 5 -38.51 -24.35 35.67
C THR A 5 -38.99 -25.30 36.79
N PRO A 6 -38.19 -26.25 37.35
CA PRO A 6 -37.05 -27.06 36.88
C PRO A 6 -37.39 -28.60 36.99
N THR A 7 -36.53 -29.60 36.71
CA THR A 7 -35.52 -30.14 37.66
C THR A 7 -34.86 -31.45 37.14
N SER A 8 -33.59 -31.66 37.46
CA SER A 8 -32.98 -32.96 37.84
C SER A 8 -31.55 -32.76 38.38
N PRO A 9 -30.99 -33.66 39.21
CA PRO A 9 -30.50 -33.22 40.51
C PRO A 9 -28.99 -33.40 40.76
N CYS A 10 -28.46 -32.61 41.70
CA CYS A 10 -27.18 -32.90 42.35
C CYS A 10 -27.30 -34.17 43.22
N PRO A 11 -26.29 -35.06 43.25
CA PRO A 11 -26.31 -36.25 44.08
C PRO A 11 -26.09 -35.93 45.57
N ALA A 12 -26.61 -36.82 46.43
CA ALA A 12 -26.57 -36.67 47.89
C ALA A 12 -25.16 -36.88 48.51
N PRO A 13 -24.91 -36.38 49.74
CA PRO A 13 -23.55 -36.19 50.29
C PRO A 13 -22.74 -37.46 50.58
N GLU A 14 -23.34 -38.66 50.52
CA GLU A 14 -22.69 -39.93 50.89
C GLU A 14 -22.42 -40.85 49.69
N SER A 15 -22.59 -40.36 48.46
CA SER A 15 -22.20 -41.08 47.25
C SER A 15 -20.69 -40.99 47.01
N ASN A 16 -20.01 -42.14 47.10
CA ASN A 16 -18.55 -42.27 47.04
C ASN A 16 -18.00 -42.09 45.60
N ASN A 17 -18.05 -40.86 45.08
CA ASN A 17 -17.61 -40.53 43.72
C ASN A 17 -16.08 -40.55 43.60
N LYS A 18 -15.55 -41.63 42.99
CA LYS A 18 -14.13 -42.02 42.88
C LYS A 18 -13.16 -41.03 42.19
N TYR A 19 -13.61 -39.83 41.78
CA TYR A 19 -12.82 -38.90 40.97
C TYR A 19 -12.69 -37.47 41.54
N HIS A 20 -13.14 -37.18 42.76
CA HIS A 20 -12.87 -35.91 43.43
C HIS A 20 -11.99 -36.04 44.68
N LEU A 21 -10.98 -35.18 44.76
CA LEU A 21 -10.00 -35.08 45.85
C LEU A 21 -10.58 -34.36 47.09
N THR A 22 -11.65 -34.91 47.69
CA THR A 22 -12.08 -34.51 49.04
C THR A 22 -11.32 -35.32 50.09
N THR A 23 -10.09 -34.90 50.42
CA THR A 23 -9.39 -35.45 51.59
C THR A 23 -10.11 -35.02 52.86
N ASN A 24 -10.61 -35.99 53.64
CA ASN A 24 -11.26 -35.75 54.93
C ASN A 24 -10.37 -34.81 55.81
N PRO A 25 -10.89 -33.66 56.28
CA PRO A 25 -10.12 -32.67 57.05
C PRO A 25 -9.66 -33.14 58.44
N TYR A 26 -10.00 -34.36 58.85
CA TYR A 26 -9.54 -35.02 60.08
C TYR A 26 -8.46 -36.11 59.85
N ALA A 27 -8.13 -36.46 58.60
CA ALA A 27 -7.07 -37.44 58.32
C ALA A 27 -5.66 -36.86 58.61
N PRO A 28 -4.69 -37.64 59.13
CA PRO A 28 -3.31 -37.17 59.34
C PRO A 28 -2.71 -36.52 58.08
N LEU A 29 -2.00 -35.39 58.25
CA LEU A 29 -1.46 -34.59 57.14
C LEU A 29 -0.66 -35.44 56.14
N ILE A 30 0.15 -36.36 56.65
CA ILE A 30 1.02 -37.26 55.88
C ILE A 30 0.23 -38.15 54.90
N LEU A 31 -0.97 -38.61 55.29
CA LEU A 31 -1.85 -39.41 54.43
C LEU A 31 -2.54 -38.58 53.34
N ARG A 32 -2.78 -37.28 53.58
CA ARG A 32 -3.28 -36.36 52.54
C ARG A 32 -2.19 -36.06 51.51
N VAL A 33 -0.97 -35.78 51.98
CA VAL A 33 0.20 -35.55 51.11
C VAL A 33 0.49 -36.79 50.26
N LEU A 34 0.52 -38.00 50.87
CA LEU A 34 0.72 -39.24 50.12
C LEU A 34 -0.36 -39.50 49.06
N ARG A 35 -1.63 -39.17 49.32
CA ARG A 35 -2.70 -39.28 48.31
C ARG A 35 -2.54 -38.28 47.17
N VAL A 36 -2.13 -37.05 47.46
CA VAL A 36 -1.86 -36.02 46.42
C VAL A 36 -0.63 -36.42 45.58
N VAL A 37 0.45 -36.87 46.21
CA VAL A 37 1.66 -37.37 45.52
C VAL A 37 1.32 -38.60 44.66
N GLY A 38 0.55 -39.56 45.18
CA GLY A 38 0.07 -40.71 44.42
C GLY A 38 -0.80 -40.33 43.21
N TYR A 39 -1.65 -39.31 43.35
CA TYR A 39 -2.49 -38.81 42.25
C TYR A 39 -1.65 -38.09 41.16
N ILE A 40 -0.64 -37.31 41.56
CA ILE A 40 0.32 -36.67 40.64
C ILE A 40 1.14 -37.74 39.90
N LEU A 41 1.67 -38.73 40.62
CA LEU A 41 2.42 -39.84 40.02
C LEU A 41 1.55 -40.65 39.07
N LEU A 42 0.28 -40.90 39.41
CA LEU A 42 -0.68 -41.55 38.50
C LEU A 42 -0.86 -40.71 37.22
N HIS A 43 -1.05 -39.39 37.31
CA HIS A 43 -1.19 -38.54 36.12
C HIS A 43 0.07 -38.50 35.25
N ILE A 44 1.26 -38.49 35.86
CA ILE A 44 2.53 -38.58 35.14
C ILE A 44 2.66 -39.94 34.43
N LEU A 45 2.29 -41.05 35.09
CA LEU A 45 2.27 -42.38 34.50
C LEU A 45 1.26 -42.49 33.35
N THR A 46 0.02 -42.03 33.52
CA THR A 46 -1.01 -42.08 32.48
C THR A 46 -0.60 -41.23 31.27
N LEU A 47 -0.02 -40.03 31.49
CA LEU A 47 0.50 -39.19 30.42
C LEU A 47 1.69 -39.85 29.71
N GLY A 48 2.60 -40.47 30.45
CA GLY A 48 3.73 -41.24 29.91
C GLY A 48 3.28 -42.43 29.07
N ILE A 49 2.28 -43.19 29.52
CA ILE A 49 1.69 -44.31 28.78
C ILE A 49 0.97 -43.82 27.52
N LEU A 50 0.22 -42.71 27.59
CA LEU A 50 -0.43 -42.11 26.42
C LEU A 50 0.59 -41.61 25.38
N LEU A 51 1.70 -41.01 25.83
CA LEU A 51 2.81 -40.63 24.97
C LEU A 51 3.52 -41.85 24.36
N LEU A 52 3.68 -42.95 25.11
CA LEU A 52 4.25 -44.20 24.62
C LEU A 52 3.35 -44.86 23.57
N ILE A 53 2.02 -44.90 23.80
CA ILE A 53 1.03 -45.41 22.84
C ILE A 53 1.03 -44.54 21.58
N HIS A 54 1.10 -43.21 21.72
CA HIS A 54 1.24 -42.30 20.59
C HIS A 54 2.55 -42.59 19.81
N TYR A 55 3.67 -42.76 20.51
CA TYR A 55 4.95 -43.09 19.89
C TYR A 55 4.90 -44.41 19.12
N CYS A 56 4.46 -45.50 19.75
CA CYS A 56 4.33 -46.81 19.11
C CYS A 56 3.36 -46.79 17.92
N LYS A 57 2.26 -46.02 17.99
CA LYS A 57 1.25 -45.94 16.92
C LYS A 57 1.70 -45.12 15.71
N TYR A 58 2.54 -44.10 15.89
CA TYR A 58 2.90 -43.14 14.83
C TYR A 58 4.37 -43.19 14.40
N HIS A 59 5.26 -43.91 15.10
CA HIS A 59 6.70 -43.91 14.83
C HIS A 59 7.37 -45.30 14.76
N CYS A 60 6.70 -46.41 15.10
CA CYS A 60 7.35 -47.72 15.23
C CYS A 60 7.05 -48.77 14.12
N PHE A 61 6.57 -48.36 12.93
CA PHE A 61 6.38 -49.31 11.81
C PHE A 61 6.97 -48.80 10.48
N GLN A 62 8.18 -49.27 10.17
CA GLN A 62 8.69 -49.40 8.80
C GLN A 62 9.61 -50.64 8.70
N GLU A 63 9.20 -51.60 7.86
CA GLU A 63 9.99 -52.42 6.92
C GLU A 63 9.67 -53.94 6.85
N ARG A 64 9.84 -54.47 5.62
CA ARG A 64 10.03 -55.86 5.14
C ARG A 64 8.81 -56.76 4.84
N GLY A 65 8.72 -57.21 3.57
CA GLY A 65 7.90 -58.39 3.18
C GLY A 65 7.41 -58.49 1.72
N LEU A 66 8.29 -58.77 0.75
CA LEU A 66 7.95 -59.36 -0.57
C LEU A 66 8.08 -60.91 -0.49
N PRO A 67 7.67 -61.80 -1.46
CA PRO A 67 6.98 -61.62 -2.76
C PRO A 67 5.88 -62.68 -3.16
N ARG A 68 5.33 -62.54 -4.39
CA ARG A 68 4.90 -63.56 -5.42
C ARG A 68 3.39 -63.80 -5.80
N PRO A 69 3.11 -64.20 -7.08
CA PRO A 69 1.78 -64.24 -7.76
C PRO A 69 1.35 -65.71 -8.13
N PRO A 70 0.47 -66.05 -9.13
CA PRO A 70 -0.38 -65.28 -10.07
C PRO A 70 -1.83 -65.84 -10.28
N SER A 71 -2.50 -65.45 -11.40
CA SER A 71 -3.54 -66.17 -12.21
C SER A 71 -4.94 -65.47 -12.30
N PRO A 72 -5.86 -65.81 -13.26
CA PRO A 72 -5.99 -65.00 -14.50
C PRO A 72 -7.44 -64.78 -15.04
N SER A 73 -7.57 -64.10 -16.19
CA SER A 73 -8.73 -64.12 -17.13
C SER A 73 -10.03 -63.43 -16.63
N TYR A 74 -10.81 -62.69 -17.44
CA TYR A 74 -11.17 -62.86 -18.85
C TYR A 74 -11.35 -61.54 -19.63
N ALA A 75 -11.03 -61.60 -20.93
CA ALA A 75 -11.75 -60.88 -21.99
C ALA A 75 -12.45 -61.95 -22.87
N PRO A 76 -13.58 -61.65 -23.55
CA PRO A 76 -13.54 -61.15 -24.94
C PRO A 76 -14.56 -60.01 -25.22
N SER A 77 -14.31 -59.11 -26.20
CA SER A 77 -14.87 -59.08 -27.59
C SER A 77 -16.41 -58.85 -27.66
N GLU A 78 -17.02 -58.16 -28.63
CA GLU A 78 -16.61 -57.90 -30.03
C GLU A 78 -17.40 -56.72 -30.69
N LYS A 79 -16.90 -56.23 -31.84
CA LYS A 79 -17.49 -55.47 -32.99
C LYS A 79 -18.97 -55.02 -32.93
N THR A 80 -19.36 -53.89 -33.56
CA THR A 80 -19.72 -53.85 -35.01
C THR A 80 -19.80 -52.43 -35.60
N LEU A 81 -19.48 -52.29 -36.89
CA LEU A 81 -19.54 -51.06 -37.71
C LEU A 81 -20.98 -50.68 -38.16
N SER A 82 -21.21 -49.38 -38.43
CA SER A 82 -21.97 -48.84 -39.59
C SER A 82 -21.80 -47.31 -39.59
N GLN A 83 -20.91 -46.70 -40.36
CA GLN A 83 -20.95 -46.39 -41.81
C GLN A 83 -22.20 -45.64 -42.34
N VAL A 84 -21.94 -44.39 -42.79
CA VAL A 84 -22.42 -43.76 -44.06
C VAL A 84 -23.86 -43.19 -44.01
N LYS A 85 -24.14 -41.92 -44.41
CA LYS A 85 -23.93 -41.31 -45.76
C LYS A 85 -23.94 -39.75 -45.76
N LYS A 86 -23.35 -39.12 -46.78
CA LYS A 86 -23.32 -37.65 -47.04
C LYS A 86 -24.14 -37.26 -48.29
N LYS A 87 -24.87 -36.12 -48.22
CA LYS A 87 -25.28 -35.16 -49.32
C LYS A 87 -26.06 -35.74 -50.54
N PRO A 88 -26.61 -34.94 -51.49
CA PRO A 88 -26.81 -33.46 -51.62
C PRO A 88 -28.29 -33.04 -51.35
N GLY A 89 -28.85 -31.86 -51.66
CA GLY A 89 -28.32 -30.55 -52.14
C GLY A 89 -28.98 -29.99 -53.42
N GLY A 90 -29.63 -28.81 -53.36
CA GLY A 90 -30.35 -28.12 -54.48
C GLY A 90 -30.93 -26.75 -54.06
N ARG A 91 -31.28 -25.86 -55.01
CA ARG A 91 -31.72 -24.44 -54.79
C ARG A 91 -33.22 -24.26 -55.08
N GLU A 92 -33.88 -23.27 -54.45
CA GLU A 92 -34.60 -22.16 -55.12
C GLU A 92 -35.30 -21.17 -54.13
N THR A 93 -35.09 -19.86 -54.40
CA THR A 93 -35.83 -18.64 -53.95
C THR A 93 -36.08 -18.32 -52.45
N PRO A 94 -36.27 -17.01 -52.08
CA PRO A 94 -36.10 -16.54 -50.71
C PRO A 94 -37.42 -16.31 -49.92
N PRO A 95 -37.42 -16.49 -48.59
CA PRO A 95 -38.51 -16.02 -47.73
C PRO A 95 -38.32 -14.54 -47.33
N THR A 96 -39.42 -13.80 -47.41
CA THR A 96 -39.62 -12.38 -47.07
C THR A 96 -39.17 -12.02 -45.64
N PRO A 97 -38.65 -10.80 -45.39
CA PRO A 97 -38.34 -10.36 -44.02
C PRO A 97 -39.60 -10.27 -43.13
N PRO A 98 -39.46 -10.48 -41.80
CA PRO A 98 -40.54 -10.21 -40.85
C PRO A 98 -40.88 -8.71 -40.78
N PRO A 99 -42.12 -8.35 -40.43
CA PRO A 99 -42.57 -6.96 -40.41
C PRO A 99 -41.90 -6.11 -39.31
N PRO A 100 -41.85 -4.78 -39.47
CA PRO A 100 -41.23 -3.89 -38.48
C PRO A 100 -42.04 -3.84 -37.18
N LEU A 101 -41.32 -3.77 -36.06
CA LEU A 101 -41.88 -3.51 -34.73
C LEU A 101 -42.08 -1.99 -34.55
N ASP A 102 -43.31 -1.59 -34.23
CA ASP A 102 -43.66 -0.20 -33.94
C ASP A 102 -42.93 0.33 -32.69
N PRO A 103 -42.36 1.55 -32.75
CA PRO A 103 -41.77 2.19 -31.58
C PRO A 103 -42.81 2.98 -30.76
N GLN A 104 -42.87 2.63 -29.47
CA GLN A 104 -43.33 3.47 -28.34
C GLN A 104 -44.83 3.83 -28.21
N GLU A 105 -45.45 3.30 -27.15
CA GLU A 105 -46.16 4.17 -26.19
C GLU A 105 -46.08 3.61 -24.75
N LEU A 106 -44.85 3.53 -24.21
CA LEU A 106 -44.65 3.26 -22.78
C LEU A 106 -44.99 4.52 -21.97
N ARG A 107 -46.22 4.57 -21.46
CA ARG A 107 -46.71 5.66 -20.60
C ARG A 107 -45.86 5.81 -19.33
N ILE A 108 -45.07 6.87 -19.29
CA ILE A 108 -44.41 7.35 -18.07
C ILE A 108 -45.50 7.86 -17.11
N PRO A 109 -45.47 7.56 -15.79
CA PRO A 109 -46.43 8.11 -14.84
C PRO A 109 -46.29 9.63 -14.73
N THR A 110 -47.38 10.36 -14.99
CA THR A 110 -47.40 11.82 -14.89
C THR A 110 -47.37 12.28 -13.43
N MET A 111 -46.18 12.42 -12.84
CA MET A 111 -46.02 13.17 -11.60
C MET A 111 -46.34 14.64 -11.86
N ALA A 112 -47.21 15.22 -11.02
CA ALA A 112 -47.58 16.62 -11.13
C ALA A 112 -46.37 17.53 -10.85
N LEU A 113 -46.02 18.40 -11.80
CA LEU A 113 -44.99 19.40 -11.60
C LEU A 113 -45.37 20.37 -10.46
N PRO A 114 -44.40 20.78 -9.62
CA PRO A 114 -44.57 21.98 -8.79
C PRO A 114 -44.82 23.18 -9.70
N LYS A 115 -45.70 24.10 -9.28
CA LYS A 115 -45.98 25.34 -10.03
C LYS A 115 -44.74 26.25 -10.05
N LEU A 116 -43.87 26.08 -11.04
CA LEU A 116 -42.80 27.01 -11.37
C LEU A 116 -43.41 28.32 -11.88
N SER A 117 -43.51 29.30 -10.98
CA SER A 117 -43.77 30.68 -11.35
C SER A 117 -42.57 31.22 -12.13
N LYS A 118 -42.83 31.73 -13.34
CA LYS A 118 -41.86 32.24 -14.33
C LYS A 118 -41.04 31.16 -15.05
N ILE A 119 -41.64 30.56 -16.08
CA ILE A 119 -40.89 30.04 -17.23
C ILE A 119 -40.09 31.22 -17.83
N PRO A 120 -38.75 31.15 -17.93
CA PRO A 120 -37.99 32.17 -18.65
C PRO A 120 -38.45 32.21 -20.10
N LYS A 121 -38.74 33.41 -20.63
CA LYS A 121 -39.09 33.56 -22.06
C LYS A 121 -37.98 32.90 -22.88
N ILE A 122 -38.35 31.92 -23.72
CA ILE A 122 -37.42 31.33 -24.68
C ILE A 122 -37.03 32.44 -25.65
N LEU A 123 -35.84 33.03 -25.43
CA LEU A 123 -35.28 33.99 -26.35
C LEU A 123 -35.02 33.28 -27.67
N SER A 124 -35.50 33.88 -28.76
CA SER A 124 -35.14 33.45 -30.11
C SER A 124 -33.63 33.65 -30.29
N ARG A 125 -32.96 32.70 -30.96
CA ARG A 125 -31.54 32.85 -31.29
C ARG A 125 -31.34 34.17 -32.06
N PRO A 126 -30.40 35.05 -31.66
CA PRO A 126 -30.11 36.28 -32.38
C PRO A 126 -29.74 35.99 -33.85
N ARG A 127 -30.33 36.73 -34.80
CA ARG A 127 -30.21 36.46 -36.25
C ARG A 127 -28.78 36.52 -36.80
N HIS A 128 -27.85 37.15 -36.09
CA HIS A 128 -26.44 37.25 -36.48
C HIS A 128 -25.58 36.04 -36.06
N ILE A 129 -26.11 35.14 -35.22
CA ILE A 129 -25.37 33.98 -34.72
C ILE A 129 -25.56 32.79 -35.68
N ILE A 130 -24.47 32.40 -36.34
CA ILE A 130 -24.44 31.27 -37.29
C ILE A 130 -24.68 29.95 -36.53
N PRO A 131 -25.62 29.09 -36.96
CA PRO A 131 -25.87 27.80 -36.32
C PRO A 131 -24.63 26.91 -36.22
N GLY A 132 -24.40 26.31 -35.04
CA GLY A 132 -23.27 25.42 -34.77
C GLY A 132 -21.89 26.10 -34.74
N SER A 133 -21.85 27.44 -34.71
CA SER A 133 -20.63 28.22 -34.50
C SER A 133 -20.25 28.33 -33.02
N LEU A 134 -19.03 28.77 -32.74
CA LEU A 134 -18.55 29.07 -31.39
C LEU A 134 -19.50 30.01 -30.61
N GLN A 135 -20.04 31.02 -31.27
CA GLN A 135 -20.98 31.99 -30.69
C GLN A 135 -22.37 31.37 -30.41
N ASP A 136 -22.82 30.41 -31.23
CA ASP A 136 -24.06 29.66 -31.00
C ASP A 136 -23.93 28.74 -29.79
N MET A 137 -22.81 28.05 -29.66
CA MET A 137 -22.52 27.21 -28.49
C MET A 137 -22.47 28.02 -27.19
N VAL A 138 -21.80 29.19 -27.21
CA VAL A 138 -21.79 30.13 -26.07
C VAL A 138 -23.22 30.58 -25.74
N TRP A 139 -24.03 30.90 -26.74
CA TRP A 139 -25.43 31.26 -26.53
C TRP A 139 -26.21 30.09 -25.90
N GLN A 140 -26.12 28.88 -26.45
CA GLN A 140 -26.76 27.67 -25.92
C GLN A 140 -26.37 27.39 -24.46
N GLN A 141 -25.08 27.52 -24.12
CA GLN A 141 -24.54 27.41 -22.76
C GLN A 141 -25.20 28.43 -21.81
N THR A 142 -25.29 29.71 -22.19
CA THR A 142 -25.97 30.74 -21.35
C THR A 142 -27.47 30.53 -21.21
N GLN A 143 -28.11 29.76 -22.10
CA GLN A 143 -29.52 29.39 -22.00
C GLN A 143 -29.75 28.06 -21.24
N GLY A 144 -28.69 27.39 -20.77
CA GLY A 144 -28.77 26.06 -20.15
C GLY A 144 -29.18 24.95 -21.12
N LYS A 145 -29.00 25.16 -22.44
CA LYS A 145 -29.44 24.25 -23.51
C LYS A 145 -28.28 23.45 -24.07
N VAL A 146 -27.66 22.63 -23.22
CA VAL A 146 -26.45 21.86 -23.57
C VAL A 146 -26.61 20.39 -23.18
N PRO A 147 -25.96 19.45 -23.89
CA PRO A 147 -26.02 18.02 -23.56
C PRO A 147 -25.50 17.75 -22.15
N ILE A 148 -25.90 16.61 -21.56
CA ILE A 148 -25.48 16.22 -20.20
C ILE A 148 -23.96 16.25 -20.06
N ALA A 149 -23.22 15.74 -21.05
CA ALA A 149 -21.75 15.74 -21.06
C ALA A 149 -21.08 17.13 -20.98
N ALA A 150 -21.84 18.22 -21.24
CA ALA A 150 -21.39 19.61 -21.11
C ALA A 150 -21.78 20.29 -19.79
N GLN A 151 -22.62 19.64 -18.97
CA GLN A 151 -23.08 20.16 -17.69
C GLN A 151 -22.11 19.72 -16.59
N MET A 152 -21.37 20.66 -16.00
CA MET A 152 -20.42 20.37 -14.91
C MET A 152 -21.13 19.94 -13.62
N LEU A 153 -22.33 20.47 -13.37
CA LEU A 153 -23.17 20.18 -12.20
C LEU A 153 -24.55 19.70 -12.65
N LEU A 154 -25.13 18.75 -11.93
CA LEU A 154 -26.49 18.25 -12.20
C LEU A 154 -27.55 19.31 -11.83
N PRO A 155 -28.49 19.66 -12.74
CA PRO A 155 -29.46 20.75 -12.51
C PRO A 155 -30.37 20.59 -11.28
N THR A 156 -30.57 19.37 -10.78
CA THR A 156 -31.51 19.06 -9.70
C THR A 156 -30.89 19.06 -8.30
N HIS A 157 -29.58 18.85 -8.19
CA HIS A 157 -28.90 18.66 -6.89
C HIS A 157 -27.64 19.51 -6.69
N LEU A 158 -27.12 20.15 -7.74
CA LEU A 158 -25.83 20.87 -7.75
C LEU A 158 -24.61 19.99 -7.44
N ASP A 159 -24.78 18.66 -7.42
CA ASP A 159 -23.69 17.69 -7.38
C ASP A 159 -22.87 17.70 -8.69
N ILE A 160 -21.60 17.29 -8.60
CA ILE A 160 -20.74 17.08 -9.78
C ILE A 160 -21.38 16.03 -10.68
N ASN A 161 -21.51 16.34 -11.96
CA ASN A 161 -22.03 15.41 -12.94
C ASN A 161 -20.97 14.35 -13.31
N PRO A 162 -21.20 13.04 -13.07
CA PRO A 162 -20.24 11.99 -13.42
C PRO A 162 -20.04 11.85 -14.94
N ASP A 163 -21.03 12.22 -15.75
CA ASP A 163 -20.96 12.17 -17.21
C ASP A 163 -20.25 13.40 -17.82
N PHE A 164 -19.74 14.33 -17.00
CA PHE A 164 -19.12 15.57 -17.49
C PHE A 164 -17.79 15.31 -18.22
N LEU A 165 -17.76 15.62 -19.51
CA LEU A 165 -16.58 15.41 -20.36
C LEU A 165 -15.86 16.72 -20.71
N ALA A 166 -16.59 17.74 -21.15
CA ALA A 166 -16.07 19.07 -21.45
C ALA A 166 -17.24 20.06 -21.52
N SER A 167 -17.12 21.27 -21.00
CA SER A 167 -18.20 22.26 -21.11
C SER A 167 -18.36 22.77 -22.55
N TYR A 168 -19.53 23.30 -22.89
CA TYR A 168 -19.55 24.25 -24.01
C TYR A 168 -18.73 25.50 -23.66
N PRO A 169 -18.21 26.22 -24.68
CA PRO A 169 -17.43 27.43 -24.45
C PRO A 169 -18.22 28.49 -23.69
N THR A 170 -17.61 29.06 -22.66
CA THR A 170 -18.24 29.99 -21.71
C THR A 170 -17.43 31.31 -21.67
N PRO A 171 -18.05 32.49 -21.51
CA PRO A 171 -17.32 33.73 -21.24
C PRO A 171 -16.60 33.65 -19.89
N ILE A 172 -15.35 34.13 -19.81
CA ILE A 172 -14.52 34.09 -18.59
C ILE A 172 -15.25 34.71 -17.38
N VAL A 173 -16.01 35.80 -17.58
CA VAL A 173 -16.85 36.44 -16.53
C VAL A 173 -17.93 35.54 -15.91
N ASN A 174 -18.34 34.49 -16.62
CA ASN A 174 -19.41 33.57 -16.23
C ASN A 174 -18.86 32.22 -15.73
N ASP A 175 -17.53 32.07 -15.70
CA ASP A 175 -16.90 30.81 -15.32
C ASP A 175 -16.98 30.55 -13.81
N PRO A 176 -17.40 29.35 -13.35
CA PRO A 176 -17.53 29.06 -11.92
C PRO A 176 -16.20 28.81 -11.20
N LEU A 177 -15.11 28.50 -11.91
CA LEU A 177 -13.78 28.29 -11.34
C LEU A 177 -13.00 29.61 -11.20
N ILE A 178 -13.45 30.67 -11.87
CA ILE A 178 -12.85 32.01 -11.84
C ILE A 178 -13.69 32.94 -10.93
N PRO A 179 -13.18 33.40 -9.77
CA PRO A 179 -13.91 34.28 -8.85
C PRO A 179 -13.99 35.75 -9.36
N PHE A 180 -14.52 35.97 -10.56
CA PHE A 180 -14.61 37.27 -11.23
C PHE A 180 -15.40 38.33 -10.42
N ARG A 181 -16.36 37.88 -9.59
CA ARG A 181 -17.30 38.75 -8.85
C ARG A 181 -16.69 39.67 -7.80
N HIS A 182 -15.41 39.50 -7.43
CA HIS A 182 -14.76 40.31 -6.39
C HIS A 182 -13.93 41.49 -6.94
N TYR A 183 -13.81 41.64 -8.26
CA TYR A 183 -12.86 42.57 -8.89
C TYR A 183 -13.50 43.45 -9.99
N ILE A 184 -14.65 44.05 -9.68
CA ILE A 184 -15.33 45.07 -10.53
C ILE A 184 -14.88 46.50 -10.14
N SER A 185 -13.66 46.62 -9.61
CA SER A 185 -12.99 47.91 -9.42
C SER A 185 -12.20 48.27 -10.68
N ASP A 186 -11.91 49.55 -10.89
CA ASP A 186 -11.00 49.95 -11.97
C ASP A 186 -9.63 49.27 -11.76
N PRO A 187 -9.08 48.51 -12.73
CA PRO A 187 -7.75 47.91 -12.60
C PRO A 187 -6.61 48.95 -12.45
N GLN A 188 -6.89 50.24 -12.67
CA GLN A 188 -6.00 51.39 -12.42
C GLN A 188 -6.12 51.95 -10.99
N ASP A 189 -7.02 51.46 -10.13
CA ASP A 189 -7.23 51.98 -8.77
C ASP A 189 -5.97 51.80 -7.89
N PRO A 190 -5.31 52.89 -7.44
CA PRO A 190 -4.08 52.82 -6.67
C PRO A 190 -4.27 52.32 -5.22
N SER A 191 -5.52 52.15 -4.75
CA SER A 191 -5.82 51.59 -3.43
C SER A 191 -5.77 50.05 -3.40
N ILE A 192 -5.72 49.41 -4.57
CA ILE A 192 -5.78 47.95 -4.70
C ILE A 192 -4.35 47.35 -4.65
N PRO A 193 -4.12 46.26 -3.90
CA PRO A 193 -2.84 45.55 -3.92
C PRO A 193 -2.44 45.13 -5.34
N ARG A 194 -1.18 45.39 -5.73
CA ARG A 194 -0.67 45.16 -7.10
C ARG A 194 -1.02 43.79 -7.68
N HIS A 195 -0.97 42.71 -6.88
CA HIS A 195 -1.34 41.37 -7.35
C HIS A 195 -2.80 41.26 -7.82
N GLN A 196 -3.74 41.94 -7.13
CA GLN A 196 -5.17 41.94 -7.48
C GLN A 196 -5.45 42.79 -8.72
N SER A 197 -4.77 43.94 -8.87
CA SER A 197 -4.82 44.75 -10.10
C SER A 197 -4.34 43.93 -11.31
N LEU A 198 -3.20 43.23 -11.19
CA LEU A 198 -2.64 42.39 -12.26
C LEU A 198 -3.53 41.19 -12.59
N TYR A 199 -4.12 40.53 -11.59
CA TYR A 199 -5.11 39.48 -11.79
C TYR A 199 -6.37 40.01 -12.50
N ALA A 200 -6.89 41.18 -12.10
CA ALA A 200 -8.03 41.81 -12.76
C ALA A 200 -7.72 42.19 -14.22
N GLN A 201 -6.53 42.71 -14.51
CA GLN A 201 -6.06 43.00 -15.87
C GLN A 201 -6.00 41.71 -16.72
N GLN A 202 -5.41 40.64 -16.19
CA GLN A 202 -5.38 39.32 -16.85
C GLN A 202 -6.81 38.82 -17.15
N MET A 203 -7.69 38.82 -16.15
CA MET A 203 -9.07 38.34 -16.30
C MET A 203 -9.87 39.19 -17.29
N HIS A 204 -9.65 40.51 -17.33
CA HIS A 204 -10.26 41.40 -18.32
C HIS A 204 -9.75 41.10 -19.73
N TYR A 205 -8.43 40.96 -19.91
CA TYR A 205 -7.82 40.60 -21.19
C TYR A 205 -8.33 39.26 -21.73
N LEU A 206 -8.29 38.21 -20.90
CA LEU A 206 -8.80 36.89 -21.27
C LEU A 206 -10.29 36.94 -21.60
N ASN A 207 -11.08 37.67 -20.80
CA ASN A 207 -12.51 37.83 -21.07
C ASN A 207 -12.80 38.63 -22.35
N GLN A 208 -11.92 39.51 -22.81
CA GLN A 208 -12.09 40.16 -24.11
C GLN A 208 -11.81 39.19 -25.26
N HIS A 209 -10.68 38.48 -25.22
CA HIS A 209 -10.11 37.76 -26.37
C HIS A 209 -10.52 36.28 -26.48
N TYR A 210 -10.91 35.63 -25.37
CA TYR A 210 -11.15 34.19 -25.31
C TYR A 210 -12.51 33.79 -24.71
N TYR A 211 -12.96 32.58 -25.04
CA TYR A 211 -13.89 31.79 -24.24
C TYR A 211 -13.12 30.66 -23.54
N ILE A 212 -13.60 30.20 -22.39
CA ILE A 212 -13.04 29.04 -21.66
C ILE A 212 -13.90 27.80 -21.88
N VAL A 213 -13.24 26.64 -21.98
CA VAL A 213 -13.85 25.32 -21.90
C VAL A 213 -13.25 24.59 -20.70
N ASN A 214 -14.13 24.21 -19.77
CA ASN A 214 -13.78 23.43 -18.59
C ASN A 214 -13.82 21.94 -18.88
N VAL A 215 -13.06 21.18 -18.10
CA VAL A 215 -12.92 19.72 -18.19
C VAL A 215 -12.93 19.13 -16.77
N PRO A 216 -13.23 17.85 -16.57
CA PRO A 216 -13.18 17.24 -15.25
C PRO A 216 -11.78 17.30 -14.61
N GLY A 217 -11.73 17.39 -13.28
CA GLY A 217 -10.52 17.30 -12.47
C GLY A 217 -10.05 15.87 -12.22
N ASP A 218 -10.21 14.98 -13.19
CA ASP A 218 -9.96 13.53 -13.13
C ASP A 218 -8.48 13.12 -13.26
N GLY A 219 -7.56 14.10 -13.23
CA GLY A 219 -6.14 13.93 -13.54
C GLY A 219 -5.81 14.03 -15.04
N HIS A 220 -6.78 13.87 -15.95
CA HIS A 220 -6.57 13.95 -17.39
C HIS A 220 -6.89 15.32 -18.01
N CYS A 221 -7.25 16.31 -17.18
CA CYS A 221 -7.59 17.68 -17.59
C CYS A 221 -6.63 18.31 -18.62
N PHE A 222 -5.31 18.17 -18.48
CA PHE A 222 -4.34 18.68 -19.45
C PHE A 222 -4.50 18.05 -20.85
N TYR A 223 -4.46 16.71 -20.96
CA TYR A 223 -4.59 16.03 -22.24
C TYR A 223 -5.95 16.31 -22.89
N ARG A 224 -6.99 16.46 -22.06
CA ARG A 224 -8.34 16.78 -22.51
C ARG A 224 -8.43 18.22 -23.04
N ALA A 225 -7.90 19.19 -22.30
CA ALA A 225 -7.81 20.58 -22.75
C ALA A 225 -6.96 20.73 -24.03
N TYR A 226 -5.82 20.03 -24.12
CA TYR A 226 -5.00 19.98 -25.33
C TYR A 226 -5.77 19.37 -26.51
N THR A 227 -6.52 18.27 -26.29
CA THR A 227 -7.37 17.64 -27.32
C THR A 227 -8.42 18.61 -27.86
N ILE A 228 -9.09 19.36 -26.98
CA ILE A 228 -10.11 20.35 -27.36
C ILE A 228 -9.47 21.45 -28.23
N GLY A 229 -8.38 22.06 -27.76
CA GLY A 229 -7.68 23.10 -28.50
C GLY A 229 -7.13 22.63 -29.85
N TRP A 230 -6.53 21.43 -29.89
CA TRP A 230 -5.97 20.83 -31.10
C TRP A 230 -7.04 20.51 -32.14
N LEU A 231 -8.13 19.83 -31.77
CA LEU A 231 -9.21 19.51 -32.71
C LEU A 231 -9.93 20.78 -33.19
N CYS A 232 -10.13 21.78 -32.31
CA CYS A 232 -10.68 23.07 -32.71
C CYS A 232 -9.75 23.82 -33.67
N SER A 233 -8.43 23.80 -33.46
CA SER A 233 -7.49 24.48 -34.35
C SER A 233 -7.41 23.83 -35.73
N ILE A 234 -7.49 22.50 -35.82
CA ILE A 234 -7.60 21.80 -37.12
C ILE A 234 -8.93 22.14 -37.80
N PHE A 235 -10.04 22.22 -37.05
CA PHE A 235 -11.36 22.55 -37.59
C PHE A 235 -11.44 23.99 -38.12
N GLU A 236 -10.85 24.96 -37.43
CA GLU A 236 -10.75 26.34 -37.92
C GLU A 236 -9.85 26.42 -39.17
N ARG A 237 -8.71 25.71 -39.19
CA ARG A 237 -7.88 25.57 -40.40
C ARG A 237 -8.64 24.88 -41.55
N SER A 238 -9.53 23.92 -41.27
CA SER A 238 -10.26 23.19 -42.32
C SER A 238 -11.27 24.04 -43.08
N ARG A 239 -11.71 25.17 -42.52
CA ARG A 239 -12.54 26.16 -43.23
C ARG A 239 -11.80 26.83 -44.40
N HIS A 240 -10.48 26.85 -44.37
CA HIS A 240 -9.62 27.45 -45.40
C HIS A 240 -8.84 26.39 -46.20
N ASN A 241 -8.54 25.24 -45.58
CA ASN A 241 -7.87 24.11 -46.22
C ASN A 241 -8.63 22.79 -45.93
N PRO A 242 -9.47 22.29 -46.85
CA PRO A 242 -10.24 21.06 -46.66
C PRO A 242 -9.40 19.82 -46.33
N GLN A 243 -8.10 19.81 -46.63
CA GLN A 243 -7.19 18.71 -46.32
C GLN A 243 -6.57 18.79 -44.91
N ALA A 244 -6.89 19.82 -44.09
CA ALA A 244 -6.24 20.02 -42.78
C ALA A 244 -6.29 18.76 -41.88
N PHE A 245 -7.45 18.13 -41.74
CA PHE A 245 -7.60 16.88 -40.97
C PHE A 245 -6.82 15.70 -41.58
N ALA A 246 -6.82 15.55 -42.91
CA ALA A 246 -6.07 14.49 -43.59
C ALA A 246 -4.56 14.68 -43.47
N ASN A 247 -4.08 15.93 -43.49
CA ASN A 247 -2.67 16.27 -43.32
C ASN A 247 -2.21 15.97 -41.88
N GLU A 248 -3.02 16.30 -40.87
CA GLU A 248 -2.72 15.98 -39.48
C GLU A 248 -2.78 14.46 -39.21
N ALA A 249 -3.73 13.73 -39.83
CA ALA A 249 -3.78 12.26 -39.79
C ALA A 249 -2.51 11.63 -40.39
N ASN A 250 -2.07 12.10 -41.55
CA ASN A 250 -0.83 11.65 -42.19
C ASN A 250 0.42 11.97 -41.36
N MET A 251 0.45 13.10 -40.65
CA MET A 251 1.53 13.44 -39.72
C MET A 251 1.61 12.43 -38.58
N ILE A 252 0.48 12.11 -37.95
CA ILE A 252 0.39 11.12 -36.85
C ILE A 252 0.85 9.74 -37.30
N SER A 253 0.35 9.23 -38.44
CA SER A 253 0.73 7.91 -38.95
C SER A 253 2.21 7.81 -39.36
N ARG A 254 2.89 8.94 -39.63
CA ARG A 254 4.32 8.99 -39.98
C ARG A 254 5.23 9.35 -38.81
N HIS A 255 4.68 9.75 -37.67
CA HIS A 255 5.47 10.16 -36.52
C HIS A 255 6.30 8.99 -35.97
N PRO A 256 7.58 9.18 -35.53
CA PRO A 256 8.42 8.10 -35.00
C PRO A 256 7.77 7.26 -33.90
N PHE A 257 6.91 7.86 -33.07
CA PHE A 257 6.08 7.16 -32.09
C PHE A 257 5.28 5.99 -32.70
N ALA A 258 4.66 6.16 -33.87
CA ALA A 258 3.86 5.12 -34.53
C ALA A 258 4.69 3.87 -34.87
N GLN A 259 6.00 4.03 -35.03
CA GLN A 259 6.95 2.94 -35.31
C GLN A 259 7.56 2.34 -34.04
N SER A 260 7.40 2.97 -32.87
CA SER A 260 8.04 2.55 -31.61
C SER A 260 7.52 1.21 -31.07
N SER A 261 6.24 0.87 -31.30
CA SER A 261 5.64 -0.37 -30.81
C SER A 261 4.34 -0.71 -31.54
N ALA A 262 3.91 -1.97 -31.48
CA ALA A 262 2.62 -2.40 -32.04
C ALA A 262 1.42 -1.62 -31.43
N ARG A 263 1.48 -1.30 -30.13
CA ARG A 263 0.44 -0.50 -29.46
C ARG A 263 0.44 0.96 -29.95
N ALA A 264 1.62 1.56 -30.13
CA ALA A 264 1.73 2.93 -30.65
C ALA A 264 1.25 3.02 -32.11
N ASN A 265 1.55 2.01 -32.94
CA ASN A 265 1.01 1.90 -34.30
C ASN A 265 -0.52 1.82 -34.31
N GLN A 266 -1.10 0.96 -33.46
CA GLN A 266 -2.55 0.83 -33.31
C GLN A 266 -3.19 2.17 -32.89
N LEU A 267 -2.70 2.81 -31.82
CA LEU A 267 -3.22 4.10 -31.35
C LEU A 267 -3.10 5.20 -32.41
N SER A 268 -1.99 5.24 -33.16
CA SER A 268 -1.78 6.20 -34.24
C SER A 268 -2.73 5.97 -35.41
N THR A 269 -3.05 4.71 -35.73
CA THR A 269 -4.02 4.33 -36.77
C THR A 269 -5.45 4.66 -36.35
N GLU A 270 -5.83 4.34 -35.11
CA GLU A 270 -7.15 4.66 -34.55
C GLU A 270 -7.39 6.18 -34.51
N LEU A 271 -6.39 6.96 -34.08
CA LEU A 271 -6.49 8.42 -34.05
C LEU A 271 -6.49 9.04 -35.46
N ALA A 272 -5.69 8.52 -36.39
CA ALA A 272 -5.74 8.96 -37.80
C ALA A 272 -7.15 8.72 -38.40
N ASN A 273 -7.75 7.57 -38.14
CA ASN A 273 -9.13 7.27 -38.55
C ASN A 273 -10.16 8.22 -37.90
N LEU A 274 -9.98 8.58 -36.63
CA LEU A 274 -10.82 9.59 -35.96
C LEU A 274 -10.69 10.98 -36.64
N LEU A 275 -9.48 11.40 -37.01
CA LEU A 275 -9.28 12.66 -37.74
C LEU A 275 -9.90 12.63 -39.15
N TYR A 276 -9.81 11.50 -39.88
CA TYR A 276 -10.54 11.32 -41.13
C TYR A 276 -12.07 11.36 -40.94
N PHE A 277 -12.59 10.87 -39.82
CA PHE A 277 -14.01 11.06 -39.49
C PHE A 277 -14.34 12.53 -39.22
N CYS A 278 -13.49 13.24 -38.45
CA CYS A 278 -13.63 14.67 -38.18
C CYS A 278 -13.66 15.55 -39.45
N SER A 279 -13.00 15.14 -40.54
CA SER A 279 -13.00 15.90 -41.81
C SER A 279 -14.38 15.98 -42.49
N HIS A 280 -15.36 15.21 -42.02
CA HIS A 280 -16.73 15.19 -42.56
C HIS A 280 -17.71 16.04 -41.72
N LEU A 281 -17.26 16.64 -40.62
CA LEU A 281 -18.08 17.46 -39.73
C LEU A 281 -18.28 18.86 -40.32
N THR A 282 -19.51 19.37 -40.27
CA THR A 282 -19.89 20.64 -40.92
C THR A 282 -19.96 21.83 -39.96
N SER A 283 -19.93 21.60 -38.64
CA SER A 283 -19.97 22.67 -37.63
C SER A 283 -19.11 22.35 -36.40
N LEU A 284 -18.72 23.40 -35.66
CA LEU A 284 -17.95 23.24 -34.43
C LEU A 284 -18.79 22.54 -33.35
N GLN A 285 -20.10 22.79 -33.32
CA GLN A 285 -21.03 22.06 -32.46
C GLN A 285 -21.00 20.55 -32.74
N GLN A 286 -20.95 20.11 -34.01
CA GLN A 286 -20.84 18.68 -34.33
C GLN A 286 -19.52 18.07 -33.84
N LEU A 287 -18.42 18.82 -33.85
CA LEU A 287 -17.14 18.38 -33.27
C LEU A 287 -17.27 18.18 -31.76
N PHE A 288 -17.95 19.08 -31.05
CA PHE A 288 -18.23 18.88 -29.63
C PHE A 288 -19.14 17.67 -29.40
N ASP A 289 -20.35 17.68 -29.98
CA ASP A 289 -21.38 16.69 -29.69
C ASP A 289 -21.02 15.26 -30.14
N SER A 290 -20.22 15.10 -31.21
CA SER A 290 -19.84 13.78 -31.74
C SER A 290 -18.49 13.27 -31.25
N ILE A 291 -17.56 14.17 -30.90
CA ILE A 291 -16.16 13.83 -30.56
C ILE A 291 -15.84 14.21 -29.12
N LEU A 292 -15.89 15.49 -28.76
CA LEU A 292 -15.45 15.97 -27.43
C LEU A 292 -16.43 15.60 -26.29
N HIS A 293 -17.66 15.23 -26.64
CA HIS A 293 -18.68 14.65 -25.75
C HIS A 293 -18.81 13.13 -25.89
N SER A 294 -17.88 12.46 -26.59
CA SER A 294 -17.81 11.01 -26.65
C SER A 294 -16.67 10.49 -25.79
N GLU A 295 -17.00 9.81 -24.70
CA GLU A 295 -16.02 9.19 -23.78
C GLU A 295 -15.00 8.32 -24.54
N LYS A 296 -15.48 7.53 -25.52
CA LYS A 296 -14.65 6.70 -26.39
C LYS A 296 -13.62 7.51 -27.19
N HIS A 297 -14.04 8.60 -27.84
CA HIS A 297 -13.16 9.39 -28.71
C HIS A 297 -12.20 10.26 -27.88
N VAL A 298 -12.68 10.88 -26.80
CA VAL A 298 -11.84 11.63 -25.86
C VAL A 298 -10.84 10.72 -25.17
N GLY A 299 -11.26 9.52 -24.74
CA GLY A 299 -10.39 8.51 -24.15
C GLY A 299 -9.27 8.08 -25.09
N LEU A 300 -9.55 7.85 -26.38
CA LEU A 300 -8.53 7.58 -27.39
C LEU A 300 -7.51 8.72 -27.51
N CYS A 301 -7.96 9.98 -27.60
CA CYS A 301 -7.07 11.14 -27.67
C CYS A 301 -6.19 11.28 -26.42
N ILE A 302 -6.77 11.14 -25.21
CA ILE A 302 -6.03 11.18 -23.94
C ILE A 302 -4.98 10.07 -23.89
N VAL A 303 -5.36 8.83 -24.23
CA VAL A 303 -4.44 7.69 -24.25
C VAL A 303 -3.31 7.90 -25.25
N TYR A 304 -3.60 8.37 -26.46
CA TYR A 304 -2.58 8.69 -27.47
C TYR A 304 -1.62 9.78 -26.97
N LEU A 305 -2.13 10.93 -26.51
CA LEU A 305 -1.30 12.04 -26.05
C LEU A 305 -0.43 11.66 -24.85
N ARG A 306 -0.95 10.85 -23.91
CA ARG A 306 -0.16 10.37 -22.77
C ARG A 306 1.01 9.46 -23.19
N HIS A 307 0.77 8.52 -24.11
CA HIS A 307 1.83 7.64 -24.61
C HIS A 307 2.83 8.40 -25.49
N LEU A 308 2.38 9.37 -26.27
CA LEU A 308 3.25 10.25 -27.07
C LEU A 308 4.14 11.13 -26.19
N ALA A 309 3.57 11.75 -25.13
CA ALA A 309 4.31 12.51 -24.14
C ALA A 309 5.39 11.66 -23.47
N SER A 310 5.00 10.46 -23.01
CA SER A 310 5.91 9.52 -22.37
C SER A 310 7.06 9.12 -23.31
N TYR A 311 6.75 8.76 -24.56
CA TYR A 311 7.75 8.46 -25.59
C TYR A 311 8.74 9.63 -25.81
N ALA A 312 8.24 10.86 -25.90
CA ALA A 312 9.07 12.03 -26.13
C ALA A 312 9.96 12.39 -24.92
N VAL A 313 9.41 12.32 -23.70
CA VAL A 313 10.20 12.43 -22.45
C VAL A 313 11.27 11.34 -22.42
N HIS A 314 10.95 10.10 -22.81
CA HIS A 314 11.92 9.01 -22.87
C HIS A 314 13.05 9.26 -23.86
N GLN A 315 12.75 9.74 -25.08
CA GLN A 315 13.77 10.09 -26.06
C GLN A 315 14.69 11.22 -25.55
N GLN A 316 14.14 12.26 -24.90
CA GLN A 316 14.95 13.33 -24.30
C GLN A 316 15.85 12.81 -23.18
N ILE A 317 15.33 11.95 -22.31
CA ILE A 317 16.06 11.40 -21.16
C ILE A 317 17.13 10.37 -21.58
N GLN A 318 16.88 9.56 -22.61
CA GLN A 318 17.88 8.61 -23.13
C GLN A 318 19.20 9.29 -23.57
N VAL A 319 19.15 10.54 -24.03
CA VAL A 319 20.34 11.35 -24.40
C VAL A 319 21.25 11.59 -23.19
N LEU A 320 20.72 11.58 -21.96
CA LEU A 320 21.49 11.76 -20.72
C LEU A 320 22.24 10.49 -20.28
N GLY A 321 21.95 9.34 -20.89
CA GLY A 321 22.50 8.03 -20.50
C GLY A 321 21.72 7.34 -19.36
N GLU A 322 21.85 6.01 -19.31
CA GLU A 322 21.06 5.10 -18.43
C GLU A 322 21.05 5.50 -16.94
N GLU A 323 22.18 5.92 -16.37
CA GLU A 323 22.23 6.28 -14.94
C GLU A 323 21.48 7.59 -14.64
N ASN A 324 21.68 8.64 -15.45
CA ASN A 324 20.95 9.90 -15.31
C ASN A 324 19.46 9.72 -15.60
N ALA A 325 19.13 8.86 -16.57
CA ALA A 325 17.76 8.48 -16.87
C ALA A 325 17.08 7.78 -15.69
N ARG A 326 17.78 6.84 -15.05
CA ARG A 326 17.29 6.16 -13.83
C ARG A 326 17.04 7.15 -12.70
N VAL A 327 17.98 8.07 -12.45
CA VAL A 327 17.83 9.11 -11.41
C VAL A 327 16.63 10.01 -11.69
N ALA A 328 16.44 10.47 -12.94
CA ALA A 328 15.29 11.29 -13.32
C ALA A 328 13.96 10.56 -13.04
N TYR A 329 13.81 9.32 -13.51
CA TYR A 329 12.57 8.56 -13.28
C TYR A 329 12.33 8.22 -11.81
N ILE A 330 13.37 7.98 -11.00
CA ILE A 330 13.20 7.73 -9.56
C ILE A 330 12.71 8.98 -8.84
N LEU A 331 13.18 10.18 -9.21
CA LEU A 331 12.70 11.44 -8.65
C LEU A 331 11.21 11.67 -8.96
N ASP A 332 10.76 11.42 -10.20
CA ASP A 332 9.34 11.52 -10.56
C ASP A 332 8.48 10.46 -9.83
N LEU A 333 8.99 9.22 -9.73
CA LEU A 333 8.33 8.13 -9.00
C LEU A 333 8.31 8.34 -7.47
N GLU A 334 9.16 9.20 -6.92
CA GLU A 334 9.28 9.46 -5.48
C GLU A 334 8.01 10.12 -4.88
N GLU A 335 7.23 10.83 -5.70
CA GLU A 335 5.90 11.35 -5.34
C GLU A 335 4.79 10.28 -5.49
N LEU A 336 5.02 9.28 -6.33
CA LEU A 336 4.04 8.26 -6.76
C LEU A 336 4.33 6.87 -6.17
N LEU A 337 5.08 6.76 -5.08
CA LEU A 337 5.50 5.46 -4.51
C LEU A 337 4.34 4.50 -4.15
N PRO A 338 3.19 4.94 -3.60
CA PRO A 338 2.04 4.07 -3.37
C PRO A 338 1.49 3.46 -4.68
N GLU A 339 1.33 4.28 -5.71
CA GLU A 339 0.84 3.90 -7.03
C GLU A 339 1.86 3.01 -7.78
N THR A 340 3.15 3.31 -7.62
CA THR A 340 4.30 2.50 -8.05
C THR A 340 4.25 1.10 -7.43
N LEU A 341 3.98 0.99 -6.12
CA LEU A 341 3.76 -0.30 -5.48
C LEU A 341 2.50 -0.99 -6.02
N GLY A 342 1.42 -0.26 -6.31
CA GLY A 342 0.23 -0.77 -7.01
C GLY A 342 0.59 -1.46 -8.33
N TYR A 343 1.44 -0.84 -9.15
CA TYR A 343 1.95 -1.43 -10.37
C TYR A 343 2.71 -2.76 -10.14
N PHE A 344 3.61 -2.79 -9.16
CA PHE A 344 4.34 -4.02 -8.80
C PHE A 344 3.43 -5.12 -8.26
N ARG A 345 2.34 -4.77 -7.59
CA ARG A 345 1.32 -5.71 -7.08
C ARG A 345 0.50 -6.35 -8.21
N GLU A 346 0.20 -5.61 -9.28
CA GLU A 346 -0.68 -6.07 -10.36
C GLU A 346 0.05 -6.68 -11.57
N LYS A 347 1.10 -6.00 -12.06
CA LYS A 347 1.59 -6.18 -13.44
C LYS A 347 3.03 -6.67 -13.54
N ALA A 348 3.91 -6.23 -12.62
CA ALA A 348 5.30 -6.69 -12.62
C ALA A 348 5.42 -8.13 -12.07
N LYS A 349 6.45 -8.86 -12.52
CA LYS A 349 6.67 -10.27 -12.18
C LYS A 349 6.70 -10.49 -10.66
N LYS A 350 5.82 -11.36 -10.14
CA LYS A 350 5.63 -11.64 -8.69
C LYS A 350 6.92 -11.92 -7.90
N SER A 351 7.95 -12.48 -8.56
CA SER A 351 9.25 -12.79 -7.96
C SER A 351 10.05 -11.57 -7.52
N LEU A 352 9.83 -10.41 -8.15
CA LEU A 352 10.54 -9.16 -7.82
C LEU A 352 10.05 -8.60 -6.48
N TRP A 353 8.73 -8.53 -6.30
CA TRP A 353 8.13 -8.03 -5.06
C TRP A 353 8.31 -8.98 -3.86
N SER A 354 8.32 -10.30 -4.07
CA SER A 354 8.59 -11.26 -2.98
C SER A 354 9.96 -11.02 -2.33
N ASN A 355 10.96 -10.60 -3.11
CA ASN A 355 12.28 -10.27 -2.59
C ASN A 355 12.23 -9.05 -1.65
N MET A 356 11.43 -8.02 -1.94
CA MET A 356 11.24 -6.90 -1.01
C MET A 356 10.54 -7.27 0.30
N ILE A 357 9.65 -8.27 0.30
CA ILE A 357 9.06 -8.76 1.55
C ILE A 357 10.11 -9.55 2.35
N SER A 358 10.86 -10.45 1.69
CA SER A 358 11.66 -11.50 2.33
C SER A 358 13.16 -11.19 2.52
N SER A 359 13.75 -10.30 1.70
CA SER A 359 15.18 -10.00 1.67
C SER A 359 15.39 -8.54 1.29
N ARG A 360 15.39 -7.65 2.28
CA ARG A 360 15.63 -6.21 2.10
C ARG A 360 17.13 -5.96 2.26
N PRO A 361 17.90 -5.77 1.19
CA PRO A 361 19.30 -5.38 1.32
C PRO A 361 19.38 -4.00 1.98
N LEU A 362 20.47 -3.78 2.70
CA LEU A 362 20.91 -2.46 3.12
C LEU A 362 21.15 -1.59 1.88
N PRO A 363 20.47 -0.44 1.72
CA PRO A 363 20.71 0.47 0.60
C PRO A 363 22.12 1.07 0.72
N PRO A 364 22.67 1.67 -0.35
CA PRO A 364 23.91 2.42 -0.30
C PRO A 364 23.85 3.49 0.80
N THR A 365 24.55 3.26 1.91
CA THR A 365 24.68 4.23 3.00
C THR A 365 26.14 4.47 3.35
N SER A 366 26.42 5.66 3.88
CA SER A 366 27.76 6.07 4.27
C SER A 366 28.27 5.28 5.48
N ALA A 367 29.58 5.20 5.64
CA ALA A 367 30.22 4.64 6.84
C ALA A 367 29.71 5.26 8.16
N LYS A 368 29.19 6.50 8.13
CA LYS A 368 28.57 7.20 9.27
C LYS A 368 27.17 6.67 9.57
N GLU A 369 26.35 6.45 8.55
CA GLU A 369 25.02 5.83 8.70
C GLU A 369 25.16 4.41 9.23
N HIS A 370 26.07 3.59 8.67
CA HIS A 370 26.39 2.27 9.20
C HIS A 370 26.82 2.30 10.68
N ALA A 371 27.69 3.23 11.08
CA ALA A 371 28.11 3.35 12.47
C ALA A 371 26.98 3.83 13.41
N CYS A 372 26.09 4.71 12.95
CA CYS A 372 24.88 5.10 13.69
C CYS A 372 23.91 3.94 13.86
N LEU A 373 23.66 3.16 12.79
CA LEU A 373 22.84 1.95 12.80
C LEU A 373 23.40 0.94 13.81
N LEU A 374 24.71 0.72 13.80
CA LEU A 374 25.36 -0.15 14.77
C LEU A 374 25.20 0.35 16.23
N ILE A 375 25.27 1.66 16.46
CA ILE A 375 25.10 2.22 17.81
C ILE A 375 23.63 2.16 18.28
N GLU A 376 22.67 2.29 17.37
CA GLU A 376 21.24 2.10 17.62
C GLU A 376 20.91 0.65 18.02
N PHE A 377 21.58 -0.33 17.41
CA PHE A 377 21.42 -1.75 17.67
C PHE A 377 22.54 -2.35 18.54
N LEU A 378 23.22 -1.54 19.36
CA LEU A 378 24.35 -1.97 20.20
C LEU A 378 24.14 -3.29 21.02
N PRO A 379 22.95 -3.62 21.55
CA PRO A 379 22.72 -4.92 22.20
C PRO A 379 22.94 -6.15 21.32
N TRP A 380 22.78 -6.02 19.99
CA TRP A 380 22.77 -7.12 19.02
C TRP A 380 24.14 -7.55 18.54
N ILE A 381 24.97 -6.57 18.25
CA ILE A 381 26.20 -6.68 17.44
C ILE A 381 27.28 -7.51 18.11
N LEU A 382 27.21 -7.60 19.43
CA LEU A 382 28.04 -8.46 20.25
C LEU A 382 27.24 -9.75 20.53
N SER A 383 27.82 -10.90 20.22
CA SER A 383 27.22 -12.21 20.46
C SER A 383 27.45 -12.67 21.90
N THR A 384 26.47 -13.36 22.46
CA THR A 384 26.58 -14.08 23.73
C THR A 384 27.49 -15.31 23.60
N GLU A 385 28.00 -15.79 24.74
CA GLU A 385 28.79 -17.04 24.80
C GLU A 385 28.03 -18.27 24.30
N GLU A 386 26.70 -18.26 24.32
CA GLU A 386 25.87 -19.36 23.80
C GLU A 386 25.74 -19.26 22.27
N GLU A 387 25.48 -18.07 21.73
CA GLU A 387 25.48 -17.82 20.28
C GLU A 387 26.86 -18.17 19.67
N LYS A 388 27.97 -17.77 20.31
CA LYS A 388 29.34 -18.08 19.86
C LYS A 388 29.70 -19.57 19.88
N ARG A 389 29.02 -20.39 20.68
CA ARG A 389 29.21 -21.85 20.71
C ARG A 389 28.48 -22.57 19.57
N ASN A 390 27.47 -21.93 18.98
CA ASN A 390 26.69 -22.49 17.88
C ASN A 390 27.28 -22.17 16.50
N LEU A 391 28.28 -21.27 16.42
CA LEU A 391 29.02 -20.95 15.21
C LEU A 391 30.10 -22.01 14.90
N THR A 392 30.43 -22.18 13.62
CA THR A 392 31.63 -22.94 13.23
C THR A 392 32.92 -22.24 13.70
N PRO A 393 34.06 -22.94 13.82
CA PRO A 393 35.31 -22.32 14.28
C PRO A 393 35.74 -21.09 13.47
N GLN A 394 35.53 -21.11 12.15
CA GLN A 394 35.88 -20.02 11.24
C GLN A 394 34.95 -18.81 11.39
N GLU A 395 33.63 -19.03 11.49
CA GLU A 395 32.65 -17.97 11.75
C GLU A 395 32.90 -17.34 13.12
N ARG A 396 33.24 -18.16 14.13
CA ARG A 396 33.56 -17.70 15.47
C ARG A 396 34.79 -16.79 15.50
N GLU A 397 35.88 -17.17 14.81
CA GLU A 397 37.07 -16.33 14.71
C GLU A 397 36.78 -15.00 13.99
N ALA A 398 36.00 -15.03 12.90
CA ALA A 398 35.57 -13.83 12.20
C ALA A 398 34.71 -12.92 13.10
N GLN A 399 33.76 -13.49 13.83
CA GLN A 399 32.88 -12.77 14.77
C GLN A 399 33.68 -12.16 15.94
N GLU A 400 34.58 -12.91 16.59
CA GLU A 400 35.41 -12.41 17.68
C GLU A 400 36.35 -11.28 17.22
N LEU A 401 36.90 -11.35 16.01
CA LEU A 401 37.69 -10.28 15.41
C LEU A 401 36.83 -9.06 15.07
N LEU A 402 35.61 -9.26 14.56
CA LEU A 402 34.66 -8.20 14.23
C LEU A 402 34.22 -7.43 15.49
N GLU A 403 33.83 -8.14 16.55
CA GLU A 403 33.49 -7.54 17.85
C GLU A 403 34.64 -6.71 18.44
N LYS A 404 35.87 -7.22 18.35
CA LYS A 404 37.09 -6.52 18.78
C LYS A 404 37.35 -5.24 17.96
N ARG A 405 36.95 -5.20 16.69
CA ARG A 405 37.04 -3.99 15.84
C ARG A 405 35.94 -2.99 16.18
N PHE A 406 34.71 -3.44 16.40
CA PHE A 406 33.62 -2.58 16.89
C PHE A 406 33.95 -1.96 18.26
N GLN A 407 34.47 -2.76 19.20
CA GLN A 407 34.93 -2.27 20.50
C GLN A 407 35.96 -1.13 20.36
N ARG A 408 36.97 -1.29 19.49
CA ARG A 408 37.96 -0.23 19.22
C ARG A 408 37.32 1.04 18.66
N LEU A 409 36.41 0.92 17.69
CA LEU A 409 35.70 2.05 17.11
C LEU A 409 34.87 2.79 18.16
N PHE A 410 34.06 2.06 18.95
CA PHE A 410 33.21 2.65 19.99
C PHE A 410 34.02 3.28 21.14
N THR A 411 35.14 2.67 21.56
CA THR A 411 36.04 3.28 22.55
C THR A 411 36.73 4.54 22.00
N SER A 412 37.05 4.59 20.70
CA SER A 412 37.58 5.81 20.05
C SER A 412 36.53 6.93 20.03
N ILE A 413 35.29 6.61 19.67
CA ILE A 413 34.16 7.57 19.66
C ILE A 413 33.89 8.07 21.09
N ASP A 414 33.83 7.20 22.10
CA ASP A 414 33.66 7.56 23.50
C ASP A 414 34.80 8.48 24.00
N SER A 415 36.05 8.21 23.58
CA SER A 415 37.20 9.05 23.91
C SER A 415 37.11 10.45 23.31
N HIS A 416 36.71 10.57 22.04
CA HIS A 416 36.46 11.86 21.40
C HIS A 416 35.26 12.61 22.02
N LEU A 417 34.19 11.89 22.37
CA LEU A 417 33.00 12.45 23.00
C LEU A 417 33.32 13.04 24.39
N LYS A 418 34.15 12.34 25.20
CA LYS A 418 34.70 12.85 26.47
C LYS A 418 35.53 14.13 26.28
N LEU A 419 36.36 14.18 25.24
CA LEU A 419 37.24 15.31 24.96
C LEU A 419 36.47 16.54 24.46
N LYS A 420 35.40 16.35 23.68
CA LYS A 420 34.52 17.43 23.21
C LYS A 420 33.60 17.97 24.30
N GLU A 421 33.08 17.10 25.18
CA GLU A 421 32.15 17.49 26.24
C GLU A 421 32.60 17.04 27.65
N PRO A 422 33.78 17.51 28.13
CA PRO A 422 34.36 17.05 29.39
C PRO A 422 33.51 17.42 30.61
N LYS A 423 32.62 18.42 30.52
CA LYS A 423 31.67 18.77 31.57
C LYS A 423 30.50 17.79 31.67
N LEU A 424 30.02 17.25 30.55
CA LEU A 424 28.99 16.19 30.54
C LEU A 424 29.59 14.83 30.91
N ALA A 425 30.81 14.55 30.46
CA ALA A 425 31.44 13.24 30.60
C ALA A 425 31.90 12.90 32.03
N ARG A 426 32.27 13.89 32.85
CA ARG A 426 32.75 13.66 34.22
C ARG A 426 31.64 13.28 35.20
N ASP A 427 30.43 13.79 34.98
CA ASP A 427 29.37 13.73 35.99
C ASP A 427 28.21 12.83 35.56
N LEU A 428 28.37 11.51 35.73
CA LEU A 428 27.28 10.51 35.64
C LEU A 428 26.01 10.99 36.37
N ASN A 429 26.21 11.51 37.59
CA ASN A 429 25.13 11.99 38.44
C ASN A 429 24.50 13.29 37.91
N GLN A 430 25.21 14.15 37.17
CA GLN A 430 24.58 15.30 36.52
C GLN A 430 23.77 14.92 35.29
N ILE A 431 24.16 13.89 34.53
CA ILE A 431 23.30 13.38 33.45
C ILE A 431 22.02 12.84 34.09
N LEU A 432 22.13 11.89 35.02
CA LEU A 432 20.97 11.27 35.68
C LEU A 432 20.09 12.28 36.44
N ALA A 433 20.66 13.28 37.12
CA ALA A 433 19.89 14.30 37.84
C ALA A 433 19.25 15.38 36.94
N LYS A 434 19.64 15.46 35.66
CA LYS A 434 19.03 16.36 34.66
C LYS A 434 18.03 15.65 33.74
N LEU A 435 18.02 14.32 33.74
CA LEU A 435 16.96 13.52 33.13
C LEU A 435 15.69 13.60 33.98
N SER A 436 14.54 13.52 33.32
CA SER A 436 13.29 13.23 34.01
C SER A 436 13.32 11.84 34.67
N ILE A 437 12.44 11.63 35.64
CA ILE A 437 12.26 10.32 36.31
C ILE A 437 11.94 9.25 35.26
N GLN A 438 11.09 9.59 34.27
CA GLN A 438 10.68 8.75 33.16
C GLN A 438 11.87 8.34 32.27
N GLU A 439 12.70 9.30 31.85
CA GLU A 439 13.91 9.03 31.05
C GLU A 439 14.91 8.18 31.83
N THR A 440 15.10 8.45 33.12
CA THR A 440 15.99 7.68 34.00
C THR A 440 15.57 6.21 34.10
N ILE A 441 14.28 5.95 34.31
CA ILE A 441 13.69 4.60 34.39
C ILE A 441 13.88 3.80 33.10
N ASN A 442 13.82 4.47 31.95
CA ASN A 442 13.95 3.84 30.64
C ASN A 442 15.42 3.67 30.22
N PHE A 443 16.29 4.63 30.53
CA PHE A 443 17.74 4.49 30.36
C PHE A 443 18.30 3.36 31.23
N GLN A 444 17.87 3.25 32.49
CA GLN A 444 18.24 2.11 33.36
C GLN A 444 17.74 0.77 32.80
N TYR A 445 16.58 0.73 32.15
CA TYR A 445 16.08 -0.50 31.50
C TYR A 445 16.95 -0.90 30.29
N TYR A 446 17.31 0.07 29.45
CA TYR A 446 18.25 -0.13 28.34
C TYR A 446 19.60 -0.65 28.87
N LEU A 447 20.20 0.03 29.86
CA LEU A 447 21.46 -0.37 30.47
C LEU A 447 21.44 -1.77 31.09
N ASN A 448 20.33 -2.19 31.71
CA ASN A 448 20.21 -3.52 32.29
C ASN A 448 19.96 -4.61 31.23
N THR A 449 19.35 -4.26 30.11
CA THR A 449 19.24 -5.15 28.94
C THR A 449 20.62 -5.35 28.30
N LEU A 450 21.39 -4.27 28.15
CA LEU A 450 22.75 -4.29 27.61
C LEU A 450 23.70 -5.08 28.52
N GLU A 451 23.76 -4.78 29.82
CA GLU A 451 24.64 -5.46 30.80
C GLU A 451 24.32 -6.95 30.97
N ARG A 452 23.05 -7.36 30.78
CA ARG A 452 22.66 -8.79 30.80
C ARG A 452 23.24 -9.58 29.62
N ARG A 453 23.34 -8.95 28.45
CA ARG A 453 23.88 -9.60 27.24
C ARG A 453 25.40 -9.43 27.16
N HIS A 454 25.90 -8.30 27.64
CA HIS A 454 27.32 -7.88 27.64
C HIS A 454 27.77 -7.50 29.05
N PRO A 455 28.22 -8.48 29.86
CA PRO A 455 28.76 -8.23 31.18
C PRO A 455 29.89 -7.20 31.11
N HIS A 456 29.91 -6.27 32.07
CA HIS A 456 30.90 -5.21 32.21
C HIS A 456 30.84 -4.06 31.19
N VAL A 457 29.80 -3.98 30.36
CA VAL A 457 29.62 -2.86 29.41
C VAL A 457 29.62 -1.48 30.10
N LYS A 458 29.08 -1.39 31.34
CA LYS A 458 29.16 -0.17 32.19
C LYS A 458 30.56 0.21 32.68
N LYS A 459 31.53 -0.71 32.64
CA LYS A 459 32.95 -0.46 32.93
C LYS A 459 33.73 -0.05 31.67
N GLN A 460 33.26 -0.48 30.50
CA GLN A 460 33.94 -0.35 29.23
C GLN A 460 33.70 0.99 28.52
N TYR A 461 32.48 1.53 28.62
CA TYR A 461 32.09 2.79 27.98
C TYR A 461 31.61 3.82 28.99
N SER A 462 31.76 5.10 28.68
CA SER A 462 31.23 6.15 29.55
C SER A 462 29.71 6.19 29.59
N PRO A 463 29.13 6.72 30.68
CA PRO A 463 27.71 7.04 30.77
C PRO A 463 27.20 7.95 29.65
N LEU A 464 28.04 8.88 29.18
CA LEU A 464 27.68 9.81 28.10
C LEU A 464 27.54 9.07 26.75
N PHE A 465 28.46 8.15 26.44
CA PHE A 465 28.35 7.29 25.25
C PHE A 465 27.13 6.36 25.34
N LEU A 466 26.92 5.71 26.49
CA LEU A 466 25.78 4.81 26.69
C LEU A 466 24.43 5.56 26.63
N TRP A 467 24.39 6.81 27.09
CA TRP A 467 23.21 7.66 26.97
C TRP A 467 22.96 8.10 25.52
N VAL A 468 24.01 8.43 24.76
CA VAL A 468 23.88 8.70 23.31
C VAL A 468 23.37 7.46 22.55
N ALA A 469 23.88 6.27 22.86
CA ALA A 469 23.35 5.02 22.27
C ALA A 469 21.86 4.84 22.59
N PHE A 470 21.43 5.15 23.82
CA PHE A 470 20.01 5.16 24.20
C PHE A 470 19.19 6.24 23.45
N LEU A 471 19.76 7.42 23.14
CA LEU A 471 19.12 8.44 22.32
C LEU A 471 18.97 8.03 20.85
N HIS A 472 19.88 7.20 20.32
CA HIS A 472 19.72 6.53 19.03
C HIS A 472 18.57 5.49 19.08
N THR A 473 18.51 4.68 20.14
CA THR A 473 17.39 3.75 20.40
C THR A 473 16.03 4.47 20.45
N CYS A 474 15.99 5.69 21.02
CA CYS A 474 14.77 6.46 21.29
C CYS A 474 14.80 7.90 20.72
N PRO A 475 14.66 8.10 19.38
CA PRO A 475 14.82 9.41 18.74
C PRO A 475 13.93 10.54 19.29
N HIS A 476 12.74 10.22 19.81
CA HIS A 476 11.83 11.23 20.37
C HIS A 476 12.41 12.02 21.56
N LEU A 477 13.37 11.42 22.30
CA LEU A 477 14.06 12.05 23.43
C LEU A 477 15.17 13.02 22.98
N GLN A 478 15.57 13.00 21.69
CA GLN A 478 16.59 13.90 21.14
C GLN A 478 16.13 15.37 21.09
N SER A 479 14.86 15.65 21.37
CA SER A 479 14.28 16.99 21.38
C SER A 479 14.79 17.89 22.53
N SER A 480 15.26 17.31 23.65
CA SER A 480 15.71 18.07 24.81
C SER A 480 17.02 18.83 24.56
N PRO A 481 17.27 20.00 25.18
CA PRO A 481 18.51 20.76 24.99
C PRO A 481 19.78 19.97 25.34
N LEU A 482 19.70 19.12 26.37
CA LEU A 482 20.78 18.23 26.79
C LEU A 482 21.08 17.17 25.71
N ALA A 483 20.04 16.57 25.14
CA ALA A 483 20.17 15.53 24.14
C ALA A 483 20.70 16.11 22.81
N LYS A 484 20.15 17.24 22.33
CA LYS A 484 20.67 17.97 21.16
C LYS A 484 22.16 18.26 21.28
N LYS A 485 22.61 18.69 22.46
CA LYS A 485 24.03 18.97 22.74
C LYS A 485 24.88 17.70 22.65
N ALA A 486 24.46 16.60 23.28
CA ALA A 486 25.18 15.34 23.24
C ALA A 486 25.21 14.70 21.83
N MET A 487 24.10 14.76 21.09
CA MET A 487 24.02 14.27 19.70
C MET A 487 24.93 15.07 18.75
N SER A 488 25.01 16.40 18.91
CA SER A 488 25.95 17.24 18.15
C SER A 488 27.41 16.91 18.45
N ALA A 489 27.76 16.74 19.74
CA ALA A 489 29.11 16.30 20.14
C ALA A 489 29.45 14.89 19.62
N PHE A 490 28.46 13.98 19.60
CA PHE A 490 28.60 12.66 19.02
C PHE A 490 28.83 12.69 17.50
N GLN A 491 28.06 13.49 16.74
CA GLN A 491 28.27 13.65 15.30
C GLN A 491 29.70 14.16 14.98
N GLN A 492 30.25 15.06 15.80
CA GLN A 492 31.64 15.50 15.69
C GLN A 492 32.65 14.39 16.02
N ALA A 493 32.40 13.62 17.09
CA ALA A 493 33.25 12.48 17.48
C ALA A 493 33.25 11.38 16.40
N LEU A 494 32.07 11.07 15.83
CA LEU A 494 31.91 10.12 14.74
C LEU A 494 32.64 10.59 13.47
N LYS A 495 32.51 11.86 13.10
CA LYS A 495 33.26 12.46 11.97
C LYS A 495 34.77 12.40 12.20
N ALA A 496 35.26 12.54 13.44
CA ALA A 496 36.68 12.39 13.77
C ALA A 496 37.18 10.95 13.66
N CYS A 497 36.35 9.95 14.03
CA CYS A 497 36.75 8.53 14.03
C CYS A 497 36.60 7.85 12.66
N VAL A 498 35.55 8.17 11.91
CA VAL A 498 35.22 7.53 10.61
C VAL A 498 35.62 8.42 9.42
N GLY A 499 35.89 9.71 9.64
CA GLY A 499 36.38 10.63 8.63
C GLY A 499 35.36 10.89 7.52
N ASN A 500 35.85 10.85 6.28
CA ASN A 500 35.05 10.88 5.05
C ASN A 500 35.15 9.53 4.30
N GLN A 501 35.39 8.42 5.00
CA GLN A 501 35.41 7.09 4.37
C GLN A 501 34.04 6.75 3.80
N ASN A 502 34.04 6.16 2.60
CA ASN A 502 32.80 5.77 1.93
C ASN A 502 32.22 4.48 2.54
N SER A 503 33.08 3.51 2.90
CA SER A 503 32.67 2.24 3.50
C SER A 503 33.09 2.09 4.96
N LEU A 504 32.33 1.31 5.74
CA LEU A 504 32.70 0.96 7.10
C LEU A 504 33.82 -0.10 7.14
N THR A 505 33.93 -0.95 6.12
CA THR A 505 35.05 -1.89 5.89
C THR A 505 36.40 -1.18 5.95
N GLN A 506 36.55 -0.06 5.22
CA GLN A 506 37.76 0.77 5.23
C GLN A 506 38.04 1.37 6.61
N ALA A 507 37.01 1.90 7.29
CA ALA A 507 37.16 2.51 8.61
C ALA A 507 37.51 1.50 9.73
N LEU A 508 37.12 0.23 9.59
CA LEU A 508 37.51 -0.86 10.49
C LEU A 508 38.84 -1.54 10.10
N SER A 509 39.35 -1.25 8.90
CA SER A 509 40.55 -1.84 8.30
C SER A 509 40.45 -3.36 8.14
N PHE A 510 39.42 -3.80 7.42
CA PHE A 510 39.32 -5.15 6.86
C PHE A 510 39.78 -5.18 5.41
N ASP A 511 40.31 -6.31 4.97
CA ASP A 511 40.61 -6.57 3.56
C ASP A 511 39.32 -6.82 2.77
N SER A 512 39.28 -6.37 1.51
CA SER A 512 38.11 -6.57 0.64
C SER A 512 37.88 -8.04 0.30
N ASN A 513 36.61 -8.46 0.28
CA ASN A 513 36.16 -9.85 0.13
C ASN A 513 36.63 -10.80 1.25
N SER A 514 36.98 -10.26 2.42
CA SER A 514 37.34 -11.07 3.59
C SER A 514 36.10 -11.66 4.31
N PRO A 515 36.23 -12.78 5.05
CA PRO A 515 35.14 -13.30 5.88
C PRO A 515 34.60 -12.29 6.91
N GLN A 516 35.45 -11.36 7.36
CA GLN A 516 35.07 -10.28 8.27
C GLN A 516 34.22 -9.20 7.59
N GLU A 517 34.46 -8.90 6.31
CA GLU A 517 33.58 -8.02 5.53
C GLU A 517 32.20 -8.69 5.30
N ALA A 518 32.17 -9.99 4.98
CA ALA A 518 30.91 -10.72 4.86
C ALA A 518 30.11 -10.73 6.18
N SER A 519 30.78 -10.95 7.31
CA SER A 519 30.19 -10.89 8.66
C SER A 519 29.71 -9.47 9.03
N LEU A 520 30.46 -8.43 8.66
CA LEU A 520 30.06 -7.02 8.83
C LEU A 520 28.80 -6.70 8.03
N ASN A 521 28.78 -7.05 6.73
CA ASN A 521 27.63 -6.79 5.86
C ASN A 521 26.39 -7.54 6.35
N SER A 522 26.52 -8.82 6.70
CA SER A 522 25.42 -9.59 7.30
C SER A 522 24.90 -8.98 8.61
N THR A 523 25.78 -8.37 9.42
CA THR A 523 25.38 -7.66 10.65
C THR A 523 24.62 -6.37 10.34
N LEU A 524 25.07 -5.61 9.34
CA LEU A 524 24.44 -4.36 8.91
C LEU A 524 23.06 -4.62 8.26
N ASP A 525 22.96 -5.60 7.36
CA ASP A 525 21.70 -6.06 6.77
C ASP A 525 20.70 -6.47 7.85
N HIS A 526 21.15 -7.21 8.87
CA HIS A 526 20.31 -7.63 9.98
C HIS A 526 19.79 -6.45 10.80
N CYS A 527 20.66 -5.50 11.15
CA CYS A 527 20.27 -4.26 11.85
C CYS A 527 19.30 -3.42 11.00
N TRP A 528 19.52 -3.34 9.69
CA TRP A 528 18.65 -2.61 8.76
C TRP A 528 17.26 -3.23 8.66
N GLN A 529 17.18 -4.56 8.48
CA GLN A 529 15.92 -5.29 8.50
C GLN A 529 15.17 -5.12 9.82
N GLN A 530 15.88 -5.02 10.95
CA GLN A 530 15.29 -4.70 12.24
C GLN A 530 14.78 -3.25 12.32
N GLN A 531 15.52 -2.27 11.78
CA GLN A 531 15.07 -0.88 11.70
C GLN A 531 13.79 -0.74 10.88
N ILE A 532 13.72 -1.39 9.71
CA ILE A 532 12.48 -1.45 8.91
C ILE A 532 11.35 -2.15 9.69
N THR A 533 11.66 -3.21 10.45
CA THR A 533 10.66 -3.92 11.25
C THR A 533 10.07 -3.03 12.34
N GLU A 534 10.90 -2.28 13.07
CA GLU A 534 10.43 -1.28 14.04
C GLU A 534 9.60 -0.19 13.36
N GLU A 535 10.11 0.38 12.28
CA GLU A 535 9.48 1.45 11.52
C GLU A 535 8.08 1.06 11.02
N VAL A 536 7.95 -0.10 10.39
CA VAL A 536 6.66 -0.62 9.91
C VAL A 536 5.68 -0.84 11.08
N ILE A 537 6.16 -1.38 12.21
CA ILE A 537 5.33 -1.54 13.41
C ILE A 537 4.86 -0.17 13.94
N LEU A 538 5.72 0.84 13.97
CA LEU A 538 5.38 2.20 14.39
C LEU A 538 4.38 2.87 13.42
N HIS A 539 4.53 2.69 12.11
CA HIS A 539 3.54 3.13 11.12
C HIS A 539 2.18 2.45 11.35
N LEU A 540 2.15 1.14 11.60
CA LEU A 540 0.92 0.43 11.94
C LEU A 540 0.28 0.98 13.23
N PHE A 541 1.03 1.43 14.24
CA PHE A 541 0.46 2.10 15.42
C PHE A 541 -0.07 3.51 15.16
N THR A 542 0.57 4.26 14.29
CA THR A 542 0.23 5.67 14.01
C THR A 542 -0.81 5.82 12.90
N THR A 543 -1.12 4.75 12.19
CA THR A 543 -2.19 4.71 11.19
C THR A 543 -3.56 4.72 11.89
N ILE A 544 -4.37 5.74 11.56
CA ILE A 544 -5.73 5.92 12.06
C ILE A 544 -6.56 4.65 11.76
N ASN A 545 -7.43 4.26 12.70
CA ASN A 545 -8.24 3.03 12.67
C ASN A 545 -7.49 1.69 12.60
N SER A 546 -6.17 1.63 12.35
CA SER A 546 -5.44 0.35 12.20
C SER A 546 -5.65 -0.65 13.37
N LEU A 547 -5.73 -0.17 14.62
CA LEU A 547 -6.05 -1.04 15.77
C LEU A 547 -7.52 -1.45 15.89
N LYS A 548 -8.45 -0.58 15.45
CA LYS A 548 -9.88 -0.90 15.34
C LYS A 548 -10.08 -1.99 14.28
N ASP A 549 -9.37 -1.87 13.16
CA ASP A 549 -9.45 -2.74 11.99
C ASP A 549 -8.58 -4.01 12.12
N ALA A 550 -7.79 -4.14 13.18
CA ALA A 550 -6.88 -5.27 13.42
C ALA A 550 -7.57 -6.64 13.37
N HIS A 551 -8.85 -6.72 13.75
CA HIS A 551 -9.67 -7.94 13.67
C HIS A 551 -9.88 -8.45 12.22
N ARG A 552 -9.58 -7.63 11.21
CA ARG A 552 -9.66 -7.96 9.77
C ARG A 552 -8.37 -8.58 9.24
N ILE A 553 -7.26 -8.41 9.95
CA ILE A 553 -5.93 -8.92 9.58
C ILE A 553 -5.38 -9.70 10.79
N PRO A 554 -5.57 -11.04 10.86
CA PRO A 554 -5.27 -11.84 12.05
C PRO A 554 -3.84 -11.67 12.62
N GLN A 555 -2.87 -11.36 11.76
CA GLN A 555 -1.47 -11.15 12.11
C GLN A 555 -1.24 -9.77 12.75
N LEU A 556 -2.02 -8.76 12.33
CA LEU A 556 -2.03 -7.42 12.92
C LEU A 556 -2.65 -7.44 14.33
N GLU A 557 -3.76 -8.15 14.53
CA GLU A 557 -4.30 -8.43 15.87
C GLU A 557 -3.24 -9.06 16.77
N ARG A 558 -2.53 -10.08 16.28
CA ARG A 558 -1.48 -10.78 17.04
C ARG A 558 -0.30 -9.89 17.40
N LEU A 559 0.11 -9.00 16.49
CA LEU A 559 1.14 -7.98 16.74
C LEU A 559 0.72 -7.05 17.89
N TYR A 560 -0.46 -6.42 17.80
CA TYR A 560 -0.95 -5.53 18.85
C TYR A 560 -1.14 -6.25 20.18
N ARG A 561 -1.66 -7.48 20.17
CA ARG A 561 -1.82 -8.29 21.38
C ARG A 561 -0.48 -8.62 22.02
N ARG A 562 0.53 -9.02 21.23
CA ARG A 562 1.89 -9.30 21.72
C ARG A 562 2.52 -8.07 22.35
N LEU A 563 2.40 -6.92 21.70
CA LEU A 563 2.98 -5.67 22.18
C LEU A 563 2.24 -5.16 23.42
N ALA A 564 0.91 -5.22 23.47
CA ALA A 564 0.14 -4.91 24.67
C ALA A 564 0.52 -5.82 25.86
N ILE A 565 0.78 -7.11 25.66
CA ILE A 565 1.30 -8.01 26.70
C ILE A 565 2.69 -7.57 27.20
N LEU A 566 3.58 -7.13 26.30
CA LEU A 566 4.93 -6.67 26.65
C LEU A 566 4.89 -5.34 27.41
N MET A 567 4.05 -4.39 26.97
CA MET A 567 3.79 -3.13 27.67
C MET A 567 3.14 -3.37 29.05
N HIS A 568 2.19 -4.29 29.14
CA HIS A 568 1.55 -4.65 30.39
C HIS A 568 2.56 -5.23 31.39
N LYS A 569 3.42 -6.18 30.97
CA LYS A 569 4.50 -6.74 31.79
C LYS A 569 5.43 -5.66 32.36
N ARG A 570 5.69 -4.58 31.61
CA ARG A 570 6.47 -3.43 32.11
C ARG A 570 5.76 -2.68 33.21
N LEU A 571 4.48 -2.35 33.02
CA LEU A 571 3.69 -1.65 34.03
C LEU A 571 3.61 -2.45 35.33
N VAL A 572 3.42 -3.77 35.23
CA VAL A 572 3.46 -4.68 36.39
C VAL A 572 4.83 -4.66 37.08
N SER A 573 5.93 -4.71 36.31
CA SER A 573 7.28 -4.61 36.87
C SER A 573 7.61 -3.25 37.48
N LEU A 574 6.97 -2.16 37.03
CA LEU A 574 7.10 -0.83 37.61
C LEU A 574 6.27 -0.71 38.89
N LEU A 575 5.01 -1.17 38.88
CA LEU A 575 4.12 -1.24 40.04
C LEU A 575 4.78 -1.97 41.23
N GLN A 576 5.48 -3.07 40.95
CA GLN A 576 6.21 -3.85 41.95
C GLN A 576 7.47 -3.17 42.51
N LYS A 577 8.01 -2.15 41.83
CA LYS A 577 9.19 -1.40 42.26
C LYS A 577 8.83 -0.12 43.00
N ASP A 578 7.87 0.63 42.47
CA ASP A 578 7.39 1.88 43.03
C ASP A 578 5.94 2.12 42.53
N PRO A 579 4.93 1.95 43.42
CA PRO A 579 3.53 2.18 43.07
C PRO A 579 3.23 3.61 42.59
N THR A 580 3.97 4.61 43.09
CA THR A 580 3.68 6.04 42.82
C THR A 580 3.83 6.41 41.34
N ILE A 581 4.65 5.66 40.60
CA ILE A 581 4.81 5.80 39.14
C ILE A 581 3.49 5.47 38.43
N ILE A 582 2.78 4.44 38.89
CA ILE A 582 1.49 4.01 38.32
C ILE A 582 0.40 4.99 38.73
N ASP A 583 0.37 5.46 39.97
CA ASP A 583 -0.59 6.49 40.40
C ASP A 583 -0.41 7.80 39.60
N GLY A 584 0.83 8.21 39.37
CA GLY A 584 1.17 9.33 38.50
C GLY A 584 0.74 9.11 37.05
N LEU A 585 0.95 7.93 36.49
CA LEU A 585 0.46 7.56 35.15
C LEU A 585 -1.08 7.63 35.09
N LEU A 586 -1.78 7.02 36.04
CA LEU A 586 -3.25 7.02 36.10
C LEU A 586 -3.83 8.42 36.24
N LYS A 587 -3.19 9.31 37.01
CA LYS A 587 -3.57 10.72 37.09
C LYS A 587 -3.55 11.37 35.71
N ASN A 588 -2.49 11.17 34.93
CA ASN A 588 -2.42 11.66 33.55
C ASN A 588 -3.49 11.01 32.65
N VAL A 589 -3.69 9.69 32.72
CA VAL A 589 -4.71 8.98 31.93
C VAL A 589 -6.13 9.49 32.22
N ASN A 590 -6.51 9.62 33.49
CA ASN A 590 -7.83 10.11 33.89
C ASN A 590 -7.99 11.60 33.54
N SER A 591 -6.94 12.42 33.64
CA SER A 591 -6.96 13.80 33.16
C SER A 591 -7.15 13.89 31.64
N ILE A 592 -6.62 12.96 30.84
CA ILE A 592 -6.93 12.90 29.40
C ILE A 592 -8.40 12.51 29.21
N GLU A 593 -8.85 11.39 29.79
CA GLU A 593 -10.22 10.89 29.66
C GLU A 593 -11.29 11.97 29.95
N ASN A 594 -11.06 12.81 30.98
CA ASN A 594 -11.97 13.88 31.38
C ASN A 594 -11.96 15.12 30.47
N ASN A 595 -10.93 15.32 29.64
CA ASN A 595 -10.79 16.46 28.72
C ASN A 595 -10.91 16.04 27.24
N LEU A 596 -11.32 14.80 26.94
CA LEU A 596 -11.58 14.36 25.56
C LEU A 596 -12.91 14.91 25.02
N PRO A 597 -12.94 15.36 23.75
CA PRO A 597 -14.18 15.52 22.98
C PRO A 597 -15.03 14.24 22.96
N LYS A 598 -16.34 14.39 22.74
CA LYS A 598 -17.30 13.26 22.81
C LYS A 598 -17.00 12.16 21.80
N GLU A 599 -16.56 12.54 20.60
CA GLU A 599 -16.17 11.64 19.51
C GLU A 599 -14.97 10.79 19.93
N LEU A 600 -13.87 11.44 20.31
CA LEU A 600 -12.63 10.79 20.75
C LEU A 600 -12.83 9.94 22.02
N LEU A 601 -13.70 10.35 22.94
CA LEU A 601 -14.05 9.54 24.12
C LEU A 601 -14.81 8.26 23.73
N SER A 602 -15.65 8.32 22.69
CA SER A 602 -16.33 7.13 22.13
C SER A 602 -15.32 6.17 21.50
N GLU A 603 -14.39 6.70 20.68
CA GLU A 603 -13.31 5.92 20.08
C GLU A 603 -12.41 5.26 21.12
N TYR A 604 -12.00 5.99 22.17
CA TYR A 604 -11.22 5.43 23.27
C TYR A 604 -11.97 4.29 24.00
N LYS A 605 -13.28 4.43 24.24
CA LYS A 605 -14.09 3.36 24.83
C LYS A 605 -14.17 2.13 23.93
N ASN A 606 -14.30 2.32 22.62
CA ASN A 606 -14.27 1.24 21.62
C ASN A 606 -12.90 0.56 21.52
N LEU A 607 -11.81 1.32 21.71
CA LEU A 607 -10.45 0.78 21.81
C LEU A 607 -10.32 -0.12 23.05
N CYS A 608 -10.82 0.35 24.19
CA CYS A 608 -10.75 -0.36 25.47
C CYS A 608 -11.56 -1.68 25.50
N SER A 609 -12.60 -1.80 24.66
CA SER A 609 -13.39 -3.03 24.48
C SER A 609 -12.84 -3.97 23.39
N SER A 610 -11.79 -3.57 22.66
CA SER A 610 -11.21 -4.38 21.58
C SER A 610 -10.64 -5.72 22.09
N PRO A 611 -11.05 -6.88 21.53
CA PRO A 611 -10.50 -8.19 21.89
C PRO A 611 -8.98 -8.28 21.73
N CYS A 612 -8.42 -7.52 20.77
CA CYS A 612 -6.99 -7.46 20.48
C CYS A 612 -6.17 -7.02 21.69
N LEU A 613 -6.74 -6.19 22.57
CA LEU A 613 -6.08 -5.64 23.76
C LEU A 613 -6.44 -6.38 25.05
N HIS A 614 -7.23 -7.46 24.99
CA HIS A 614 -7.64 -8.17 26.19
C HIS A 614 -6.48 -9.00 26.78
N MET A 615 -5.92 -8.50 27.89
CA MET A 615 -4.84 -9.09 28.66
C MET A 615 -5.35 -10.19 29.61
N ARG A 616 -4.64 -11.32 29.71
CA ARG A 616 -4.92 -12.35 30.72
C ARG A 616 -4.57 -11.85 32.11
N LYS A 617 -5.50 -12.02 33.07
CA LYS A 617 -5.31 -11.71 34.49
C LYS A 617 -4.05 -12.39 35.04
N GLN A 618 -3.16 -11.61 35.65
CA GLN A 618 -1.99 -12.14 36.35
C GLN A 618 -2.38 -12.65 37.73
N GLN A 619 -1.87 -13.82 38.14
CA GLN A 619 -2.23 -14.45 39.43
C GLN A 619 -1.80 -13.62 40.66
N HIS A 620 -0.81 -12.73 40.51
CA HIS A 620 -0.24 -11.93 41.59
C HIS A 620 -0.78 -10.49 41.65
N LEU A 621 -1.82 -10.15 40.88
CA LEU A 621 -2.45 -8.84 40.87
C LEU A 621 -3.92 -8.94 41.27
N ASN A 622 -4.40 -7.96 42.03
CA ASN A 622 -5.84 -7.79 42.21
C ASN A 622 -6.48 -7.18 40.94
N ASP A 623 -7.81 -7.23 40.84
CA ASP A 623 -8.53 -6.78 39.64
C ASP A 623 -8.37 -5.28 39.35
N GLU A 624 -8.17 -4.46 40.39
CA GLU A 624 -7.95 -3.02 40.26
C GLU A 624 -6.56 -2.70 39.70
N GLN A 625 -5.50 -3.32 40.23
CA GLN A 625 -4.13 -3.20 39.72
C GLN A 625 -4.03 -3.68 38.26
N GLN A 626 -4.71 -4.78 37.92
CA GLN A 626 -4.82 -5.30 36.56
C GLN A 626 -5.50 -4.28 35.64
N LYS A 627 -6.65 -3.72 36.06
CA LYS A 627 -7.40 -2.67 35.32
C LYS A 627 -6.58 -1.40 35.12
N ASN A 628 -5.85 -0.97 36.15
CA ASN A 628 -5.01 0.22 36.14
C ASN A 628 -3.82 0.08 35.17
N CYS A 629 -3.12 -1.05 35.20
CA CYS A 629 -2.08 -1.34 34.22
C CYS A 629 -2.65 -1.41 32.79
N ASN A 630 -3.84 -2.01 32.60
CA ASN A 630 -4.49 -2.04 31.28
C ASN A 630 -4.82 -0.64 30.75
N LYS A 631 -5.41 0.24 31.57
CA LYS A 631 -5.67 1.67 31.24
C LYS A 631 -4.43 2.38 30.70
N GLY A 632 -3.26 2.17 31.32
CA GLY A 632 -1.99 2.76 30.88
C GLY A 632 -1.58 2.31 29.47
N VAL A 633 -1.71 1.02 29.15
CA VAL A 633 -1.43 0.49 27.80
C VAL A 633 -2.43 1.02 26.78
N TYR A 634 -3.73 1.04 27.13
CA TYR A 634 -4.78 1.48 26.21
C TYR A 634 -4.63 2.96 25.86
N MET A 635 -4.32 3.82 26.85
CA MET A 635 -4.10 5.24 26.62
C MET A 635 -2.84 5.52 25.78
N LEU A 636 -1.75 4.75 25.96
CA LEU A 636 -0.58 4.84 25.05
C LEU A 636 -0.99 4.58 23.60
N PHE A 637 -1.69 3.47 23.35
CA PHE A 637 -2.09 3.09 21.99
C PHE A 637 -3.08 4.11 21.39
N PHE A 638 -3.99 4.64 22.21
CA PHE A 638 -4.92 5.69 21.79
C PHE A 638 -4.20 6.99 21.39
N ILE A 639 -3.19 7.43 22.16
CA ILE A 639 -2.39 8.62 21.82
C ILE A 639 -1.58 8.41 20.54
N LEU A 640 -1.01 7.22 20.31
CA LEU A 640 -0.27 6.92 19.08
C LEU A 640 -1.17 6.96 17.84
N GLN A 641 -2.41 6.49 17.94
CA GLN A 641 -3.40 6.60 16.85
C GLN A 641 -4.00 8.00 16.69
N ASN A 642 -3.99 8.82 17.74
CA ASN A 642 -4.55 10.17 17.76
C ASN A 642 -3.50 11.22 18.14
N PRO A 643 -2.50 11.48 17.27
CA PRO A 643 -1.41 12.42 17.56
C PRO A 643 -1.88 13.87 17.74
N SER A 644 -3.10 14.21 17.31
CA SER A 644 -3.76 15.50 17.58
C SER A 644 -3.88 15.82 19.08
N LEU A 645 -3.88 14.79 19.96
CA LEU A 645 -3.85 14.96 21.41
C LEU A 645 -2.55 15.62 21.90
N LEU A 646 -1.46 15.54 21.14
CA LEU A 646 -0.17 16.18 21.44
C LEU A 646 -0.16 17.68 21.12
N SER A 647 -1.16 18.17 20.41
CA SER A 647 -1.42 19.59 20.14
C SER A 647 -2.68 20.11 20.86
N HIS A 648 -3.53 19.24 21.43
CA HIS A 648 -4.77 19.63 22.09
C HIS A 648 -4.51 20.45 23.37
N PRO A 649 -5.03 21.69 23.52
CA PRO A 649 -4.66 22.59 24.61
C PRO A 649 -4.81 22.01 26.02
N GLN A 650 -5.84 21.19 26.25
CA GLN A 650 -6.14 20.59 27.55
C GLN A 650 -5.49 19.21 27.76
N CYS A 651 -5.11 18.51 26.70
CA CYS A 651 -4.58 17.13 26.79
C CYS A 651 -3.07 17.03 26.55
N GLN A 652 -2.47 18.00 25.87
CA GLN A 652 -1.08 17.98 25.40
C GLN A 652 -0.07 17.59 26.49
N ASN A 653 -0.12 18.23 27.66
CA ASN A 653 0.85 17.97 28.73
C ASN A 653 0.68 16.56 29.33
N PHE A 654 -0.56 16.12 29.55
CA PHE A 654 -0.84 14.78 30.06
C PHE A 654 -0.47 13.69 29.05
N ALA A 655 -0.77 13.90 27.75
CA ALA A 655 -0.41 12.97 26.68
C ALA A 655 1.11 12.86 26.50
N LYS A 656 1.85 13.98 26.55
CA LYS A 656 3.33 14.00 26.57
C LYS A 656 3.88 13.21 27.76
N ASN A 657 3.30 13.34 28.95
CA ASN A 657 3.74 12.58 30.13
C ASN A 657 3.54 11.07 29.97
N VAL A 658 2.42 10.63 29.38
CA VAL A 658 2.17 9.21 29.06
C VAL A 658 3.18 8.68 28.04
N LEU A 659 3.44 9.43 26.96
CA LEU A 659 4.44 9.06 25.96
C LEU A 659 5.85 8.96 26.56
N ASN A 660 6.32 9.99 27.28
CA ASN A 660 7.67 10.02 27.84
C ASN A 660 7.95 8.85 28.80
N LEU A 661 6.92 8.34 29.50
CA LEU A 661 7.07 7.16 30.36
C LEU A 661 7.08 5.84 29.58
N LEU A 662 6.19 5.67 28.60
CA LEU A 662 5.92 4.35 28.01
C LEU A 662 6.49 4.15 26.59
N PHE A 663 6.58 5.20 25.78
CA PHE A 663 7.08 5.11 24.41
C PHE A 663 8.58 4.72 24.31
N PRO A 664 9.51 5.22 25.15
CA PRO A 664 10.90 4.73 25.13
C PRO A 664 11.00 3.23 25.44
N TYR A 665 10.12 2.71 26.31
CA TYR A 665 10.08 1.28 26.60
C TYR A 665 9.54 0.48 25.40
N LEU A 666 8.54 1.00 24.67
CA LEU A 666 8.08 0.37 23.43
C LEU A 666 9.22 0.28 22.40
N GLN A 667 9.97 1.36 22.16
CA GLN A 667 11.12 1.34 21.25
C GLN A 667 12.19 0.34 21.70
N CYS A 668 12.58 0.35 22.98
CA CYS A 668 13.49 -0.66 23.55
C CYS A 668 12.95 -2.10 23.40
N VAL A 669 11.63 -2.31 23.40
CA VAL A 669 10.99 -3.63 23.23
C VAL A 669 11.02 -4.11 21.78
N LEU A 670 10.78 -3.22 20.82
CA LEU A 670 10.87 -3.50 19.39
C LEU A 670 12.31 -3.86 18.98
N LYS A 671 13.28 -3.19 19.60
CA LYS A 671 14.72 -3.43 19.43
C LYS A 671 15.29 -4.60 20.27
N LYS A 672 14.47 -5.34 21.02
CA LYS A 672 14.97 -6.33 22.00
C LYS A 672 15.25 -7.72 21.39
N PRO A 673 16.42 -8.35 21.68
CA PRO A 673 16.79 -9.69 21.20
C PRO A 673 15.69 -10.75 21.18
N GLU A 674 15.07 -11.01 22.33
CA GLU A 674 14.10 -12.09 22.51
C GLU A 674 12.71 -11.82 21.89
N ASN A 675 12.56 -10.71 21.15
CA ASN A 675 11.36 -10.39 20.38
C ASN A 675 11.58 -10.44 18.86
N LEU A 676 12.82 -10.47 18.34
CA LEU A 676 13.07 -10.14 16.94
C LEU A 676 12.39 -11.09 15.95
N GLU A 677 12.67 -12.40 16.02
CA GLU A 677 12.07 -13.37 15.08
C GLU A 677 10.54 -13.28 15.05
N ILE A 678 9.95 -13.04 16.23
CA ILE A 678 8.51 -12.90 16.41
C ILE A 678 8.00 -11.64 15.68
N LEU A 679 8.69 -10.52 15.85
CA LEU A 679 8.32 -9.24 15.23
C LEU A 679 8.62 -9.21 13.73
N GLN A 680 9.74 -9.77 13.28
CA GLN A 680 10.09 -9.92 11.86
C GLN A 680 9.11 -10.87 11.14
N GLY A 681 8.77 -12.02 11.74
CA GLY A 681 7.79 -12.95 11.18
C GLY A 681 6.39 -12.35 11.08
N LEU A 682 5.92 -11.66 12.12
CA LEU A 682 4.66 -10.92 12.10
C LEU A 682 4.67 -9.80 11.06
N THR A 683 5.73 -8.98 11.03
CA THR A 683 5.83 -7.83 10.12
C THR A 683 5.93 -8.26 8.66
N SER A 684 6.69 -9.32 8.36
CA SER A 684 6.78 -9.88 7.00
C SER A 684 5.44 -10.46 6.55
N SER A 685 4.70 -11.10 7.45
CA SER A 685 3.35 -11.61 7.19
C SER A 685 2.32 -10.50 6.95
N ILE A 686 2.33 -9.45 7.78
CA ILE A 686 1.48 -8.27 7.60
C ILE A 686 1.82 -7.56 6.28
N LEU A 687 3.10 -7.27 6.01
CA LEU A 687 3.56 -6.62 4.79
C LEU A 687 3.16 -7.42 3.55
N GLY A 688 3.38 -8.73 3.52
CA GLY A 688 2.94 -9.55 2.40
C GLY A 688 1.42 -9.61 2.24
N SER A 689 0.65 -9.58 3.34
CA SER A 689 -0.82 -9.53 3.28
C SER A 689 -1.33 -8.19 2.72
N ILE A 690 -0.78 -7.05 3.15
CA ILE A 690 -1.15 -5.72 2.62
C ILE A 690 -0.53 -5.45 1.25
N THR A 691 0.32 -6.32 0.71
CA THR A 691 0.90 -6.16 -0.64
C THR A 691 0.57 -7.35 -1.55
N LEU A 692 -0.49 -8.09 -1.21
CA LEU A 692 -1.20 -8.89 -2.19
C LEU A 692 -1.76 -7.99 -3.32
N PRO A 693 -1.95 -8.52 -4.55
CA PRO A 693 -2.66 -7.80 -5.61
C PRO A 693 -4.05 -7.38 -5.12
N PRO A 694 -4.61 -6.25 -5.57
CA PRO A 694 -5.93 -5.80 -5.12
C PRO A 694 -6.99 -6.87 -5.35
N LEU A 695 -7.94 -6.99 -4.41
CA LEU A 695 -9.03 -7.96 -4.53
C LEU A 695 -9.95 -7.55 -5.70
N PRO A 696 -10.41 -8.50 -6.53
CA PRO A 696 -11.33 -8.21 -7.63
C PRO A 696 -12.75 -7.98 -7.08
N LEU A 697 -13.00 -6.77 -6.61
CA LEU A 697 -14.27 -6.33 -6.04
C LEU A 697 -14.95 -5.33 -6.99
N PRO A 698 -16.29 -5.26 -7.02
CA PRO A 698 -16.98 -4.21 -7.74
C PRO A 698 -16.72 -2.85 -7.10
N GLU A 699 -16.52 -1.82 -7.92
CA GLU A 699 -16.35 -0.43 -7.48
C GLU A 699 -17.55 0.00 -6.63
N ASP A 700 -18.77 -0.15 -7.17
CA ASP A 700 -20.02 0.12 -6.48
C ASP A 700 -20.59 -1.06 -5.69
N THR A 701 -21.42 -0.76 -4.70
CA THR A 701 -22.10 -1.76 -3.84
C THR A 701 -23.34 -2.37 -4.51
N PHE A 702 -23.86 -1.73 -5.57
CA PHE A 702 -25.07 -2.14 -6.29
C PHE A 702 -24.80 -2.81 -7.66
N SER A 703 -23.55 -3.18 -7.93
CA SER A 703 -23.15 -3.85 -9.18
C SER A 703 -24.05 -5.04 -9.50
N HIS A 704 -24.66 -5.03 -10.69
CA HIS A 704 -25.59 -6.06 -11.13
C HIS A 704 -24.91 -7.40 -11.50
N ASP A 705 -23.58 -7.48 -11.41
CA ASP A 705 -22.77 -8.62 -11.88
C ASP A 705 -21.99 -9.33 -10.74
N ILE A 706 -22.63 -9.47 -9.57
CA ILE A 706 -22.05 -10.12 -8.37
C ILE A 706 -21.48 -11.51 -8.68
N ALA A 707 -22.13 -12.27 -9.56
CA ALA A 707 -21.70 -13.62 -9.94
C ALA A 707 -20.33 -13.63 -10.63
N ARG A 708 -20.05 -12.65 -11.52
CA ARG A 708 -18.73 -12.48 -12.14
C ARG A 708 -17.67 -12.11 -11.11
N TYR A 709 -17.95 -11.17 -10.21
CA TYR A 709 -16.98 -10.76 -9.18
C TYR A 709 -16.67 -11.90 -8.20
N ALA A 710 -17.67 -12.69 -7.79
CA ALA A 710 -17.46 -13.92 -7.03
C ALA A 710 -16.57 -14.91 -7.82
N GLY A 711 -16.83 -15.09 -9.12
CA GLY A 711 -16.00 -15.90 -10.01
C GLY A 711 -14.55 -15.42 -10.11
N GLN A 712 -14.33 -14.12 -10.23
CA GLN A 712 -13.00 -13.51 -10.23
C GLN A 712 -12.30 -13.68 -8.87
N PHE A 713 -13.01 -13.54 -7.76
CA PHE A 713 -12.47 -13.76 -6.41
C PHE A 713 -12.05 -15.22 -6.17
N ALA A 714 -12.80 -16.20 -6.70
CA ALA A 714 -12.37 -17.60 -6.68
C ALA A 714 -11.12 -17.85 -7.55
N GLN A 715 -11.02 -17.21 -8.73
CA GLN A 715 -9.82 -17.28 -9.58
C GLN A 715 -8.60 -16.59 -8.94
N TYR A 716 -8.83 -15.53 -8.18
CA TYR A 716 -7.84 -14.86 -7.34
C TYR A 716 -7.36 -15.79 -6.21
N PHE A 717 -8.26 -16.43 -5.47
CA PHE A 717 -7.92 -17.43 -4.44
C PHE A 717 -7.05 -18.56 -5.01
N ALA A 718 -7.37 -19.08 -6.20
CA ALA A 718 -6.54 -20.08 -6.88
C ALA A 718 -5.14 -19.58 -7.28
N SER A 719 -4.88 -18.26 -7.23
CA SER A 719 -3.57 -17.64 -7.48
C SER A 719 -2.88 -17.24 -6.17
N HIS A 720 -3.67 -16.94 -5.14
CA HIS A 720 -3.27 -16.47 -3.80
C HIS A 720 -4.06 -17.20 -2.71
N PRO A 721 -3.78 -18.49 -2.44
CA PRO A 721 -4.46 -19.24 -1.38
C PRO A 721 -4.34 -18.57 -0.01
N GLU A 722 -3.27 -17.82 0.22
CA GLU A 722 -3.03 -17.00 1.40
C GLU A 722 -4.12 -15.95 1.73
N VAL A 723 -5.13 -15.76 0.86
CA VAL A 723 -6.31 -14.92 1.12
C VAL A 723 -7.31 -15.55 2.11
N LEU A 724 -7.27 -16.87 2.33
CA LEU A 724 -8.23 -17.59 3.20
C LEU A 724 -8.37 -17.04 4.63
N PRO A 725 -7.32 -16.56 5.33
CA PRO A 725 -7.47 -16.01 6.69
C PRO A 725 -8.30 -14.73 6.78
N LEU A 726 -8.52 -14.00 5.69
CA LEU A 726 -9.21 -12.70 5.71
C LEU A 726 -10.72 -12.81 5.97
N ASN A 727 -11.36 -13.92 5.58
CA ASN A 727 -12.80 -14.09 5.76
C ASN A 727 -13.18 -15.54 6.03
N ALA A 728 -13.46 -15.88 7.30
CA ALA A 728 -13.78 -17.26 7.71
C ALA A 728 -15.02 -17.86 6.99
N PRO A 729 -16.14 -17.15 6.77
CA PRO A 729 -17.27 -17.66 5.99
C PRO A 729 -16.93 -18.08 4.56
N LEU A 730 -16.14 -17.29 3.84
CA LEU A 730 -15.67 -17.62 2.49
C LEU A 730 -14.61 -18.73 2.53
N ALA A 731 -13.75 -18.75 3.55
CA ALA A 731 -12.66 -19.70 3.67
C ALA A 731 -13.10 -21.17 3.82
N ALA A 732 -14.30 -21.41 4.36
CA ALA A 732 -14.87 -22.76 4.40
C ALA A 732 -15.23 -23.25 2.99
N GLN A 733 -15.95 -22.43 2.22
CA GLN A 733 -16.42 -22.77 0.87
C GLN A 733 -15.28 -22.80 -0.15
N LEU A 734 -14.27 -21.95 -0.01
CA LEU A 734 -13.07 -22.02 -0.86
C LEU A 734 -12.23 -23.29 -0.62
N ARG A 735 -12.20 -23.80 0.62
CA ARG A 735 -11.59 -25.11 0.92
C ARG A 735 -12.42 -26.27 0.37
N GLU A 736 -13.75 -26.22 0.49
CA GLU A 736 -14.66 -27.19 -0.11
C GLU A 736 -14.51 -27.25 -1.64
N LEU A 737 -14.40 -26.08 -2.30
CA LEU A 737 -14.10 -25.96 -3.72
C LEU A 737 -12.74 -26.60 -4.07
N ALA A 738 -11.68 -26.28 -3.32
CA ALA A 738 -10.35 -26.84 -3.52
C ALA A 738 -10.31 -28.36 -3.32
N GLN A 739 -11.05 -28.90 -2.35
CA GLN A 739 -11.14 -30.35 -2.12
C GLN A 739 -11.94 -31.05 -3.24
N THR A 740 -13.10 -30.51 -3.59
CA THR A 740 -14.02 -31.15 -4.55
C THR A 740 -13.50 -31.11 -5.98
N ALA A 741 -12.93 -29.98 -6.42
CA ALA A 741 -12.42 -29.84 -7.79
C ALA A 741 -11.16 -30.68 -8.08
N PHE A 742 -10.43 -31.10 -7.04
CA PHE A 742 -9.13 -31.78 -7.16
C PHE A 742 -9.12 -33.24 -6.70
N ALA A 743 -10.22 -33.76 -6.11
CA ALA A 743 -10.29 -35.12 -5.57
C ALA A 743 -9.73 -36.20 -6.51
N ASP A 744 -10.19 -36.27 -7.76
CA ASP A 744 -9.71 -37.26 -8.75
C ASP A 744 -8.40 -36.85 -9.46
N LEU A 745 -7.72 -35.80 -8.99
CA LEU A 745 -6.43 -35.34 -9.51
C LEU A 745 -5.27 -35.51 -8.50
N GLU A 746 -5.55 -35.84 -7.23
CA GLU A 746 -4.55 -35.90 -6.15
C GLU A 746 -3.40 -36.89 -6.45
N GLU A 747 -3.68 -38.08 -6.99
CA GLU A 747 -2.64 -39.08 -7.31
C GLU A 747 -1.70 -38.56 -8.42
N THR A 748 -2.27 -37.95 -9.46
CA THR A 748 -1.48 -37.33 -10.56
C THR A 748 -0.68 -36.15 -10.04
N ALA A 749 -1.26 -35.33 -9.17
CA ALA A 749 -0.58 -34.19 -8.56
C ALA A 749 0.56 -34.61 -7.64
N GLN A 750 0.39 -35.68 -6.86
CA GLN A 750 1.42 -36.21 -5.97
C GLN A 750 2.64 -36.71 -6.75
N ASN A 751 2.43 -37.36 -7.89
CA ASN A 751 3.51 -37.78 -8.79
C ASN A 751 4.24 -36.57 -9.40
N LEU A 752 3.50 -35.58 -9.93
CA LEU A 752 4.09 -34.35 -10.50
C LEU A 752 4.80 -33.48 -9.45
N TYR A 753 4.34 -33.52 -8.20
CA TYR A 753 4.99 -32.86 -7.07
C TYR A 753 6.37 -33.47 -6.76
N GLN A 754 6.54 -34.79 -6.86
CA GLN A 754 7.86 -35.43 -6.71
C GLN A 754 8.83 -34.97 -7.80
N GLU A 755 8.38 -34.91 -9.05
CA GLU A 755 9.18 -34.40 -10.18
C GLU A 755 9.57 -32.93 -10.01
N ILE A 756 8.64 -32.06 -9.57
CA ILE A 756 8.93 -30.66 -9.25
C ILE A 756 9.91 -30.54 -8.08
N SER A 757 9.79 -31.38 -7.05
CA SER A 757 10.70 -31.36 -5.90
C SER A 757 12.14 -31.73 -6.27
N GLN A 758 12.33 -32.44 -7.39
CA GLN A 758 13.66 -32.79 -7.91
C GLN A 758 14.19 -31.71 -8.88
N HIS A 759 13.36 -31.19 -9.78
CA HIS A 759 13.80 -30.30 -10.86
C HIS A 759 13.68 -28.79 -10.54
N HIS A 760 12.71 -28.39 -9.70
CA HIS A 760 12.42 -27.00 -9.32
C HIS A 760 12.19 -26.83 -7.80
N PRO A 761 13.10 -27.34 -6.92
CA PRO A 761 12.91 -27.26 -5.47
C PRO A 761 12.86 -25.82 -4.95
N GLN A 762 13.63 -24.89 -5.54
CA GLN A 762 13.73 -23.51 -5.03
C GLN A 762 12.44 -22.71 -5.25
N GLU A 763 11.80 -22.85 -6.40
CA GLU A 763 10.51 -22.22 -6.71
C GLU A 763 9.41 -22.78 -5.81
N TRP A 764 9.41 -24.10 -5.57
CA TRP A 764 8.44 -24.74 -4.70
C TRP A 764 8.60 -24.34 -3.24
N GLU A 765 9.83 -24.35 -2.71
CA GLU A 765 10.11 -23.88 -1.34
C GLU A 765 9.68 -22.41 -1.16
N LYS A 766 10.06 -21.52 -2.07
CA LYS A 766 9.62 -20.10 -2.04
C LYS A 766 8.10 -19.94 -2.04
N PHE A 767 7.38 -20.78 -2.80
CA PHE A 767 5.92 -20.80 -2.81
C PHE A 767 5.32 -21.28 -1.48
N VAL A 768 5.82 -22.39 -0.93
CA VAL A 768 5.34 -22.95 0.34
C VAL A 768 5.67 -22.04 1.52
N ASP A 769 6.87 -21.45 1.56
CA ASP A 769 7.28 -20.48 2.58
C ASP A 769 6.39 -19.23 2.54
N ARG A 770 6.08 -18.70 1.35
CA ARG A 770 5.09 -17.63 1.17
C ARG A 770 3.74 -18.01 1.74
N LEU A 771 3.22 -19.20 1.41
CA LEU A 771 1.94 -19.68 1.92
C LEU A 771 1.93 -19.83 3.45
N ASN A 772 3.00 -20.37 4.04
CA ASN A 772 3.10 -20.58 5.48
C ASN A 772 3.23 -19.26 6.26
N ILE A 773 3.93 -18.26 5.71
CA ILE A 773 4.07 -16.93 6.34
C ILE A 773 2.80 -16.10 6.16
N LEU A 774 2.25 -16.01 4.95
CA LEU A 774 1.11 -15.11 4.66
C LEU A 774 -0.23 -15.73 5.07
N GLY A 775 -0.44 -17.03 4.83
CA GLY A 775 -1.66 -17.74 5.23
C GLY A 775 -1.73 -18.11 6.72
N TYR A 776 -0.79 -17.62 7.53
CA TYR A 776 -0.54 -18.14 8.88
C TYR A 776 -1.75 -18.04 9.85
N GLN A 777 -2.26 -19.21 10.28
CA GLN A 777 -3.38 -19.31 11.24
C GLN A 777 -3.00 -19.91 12.61
N GLY A 778 -1.81 -20.51 12.75
CA GLY A 778 -1.37 -21.27 13.95
C GLY A 778 -1.23 -20.46 15.25
N SER A 779 -0.89 -21.11 16.35
CA SER A 779 -0.84 -20.50 17.70
C SER A 779 0.48 -19.78 18.08
N ARG A 780 1.54 -20.03 17.30
CA ARG A 780 2.88 -19.44 17.39
C ARG A 780 2.97 -18.13 16.58
N TYR A 781 4.17 -17.67 16.21
CA TYR A 781 4.39 -16.59 15.24
C TYR A 781 4.54 -17.15 13.81
N PRO A 782 4.34 -16.35 12.74
CA PRO A 782 4.57 -16.78 11.37
C PRO A 782 6.04 -17.19 11.17
N GLN A 783 6.25 -18.30 10.48
CA GLN A 783 7.56 -18.88 10.14
C GLN A 783 7.46 -19.50 8.75
N ALA A 784 8.57 -19.54 8.00
CA ALA A 784 8.66 -20.19 6.69
C ALA A 784 8.34 -21.70 6.78
N ARG A 785 9.00 -22.37 7.74
CA ARG A 785 8.91 -23.82 8.00
C ARG A 785 8.30 -24.08 9.39
N PRO A 786 6.99 -23.83 9.60
CA PRO A 786 6.32 -24.06 10.88
C PRO A 786 6.18 -25.56 11.15
N PRO A 787 5.90 -25.98 12.40
CA PRO A 787 5.50 -27.36 12.69
C PRO A 787 4.33 -27.80 11.81
N LEU A 788 4.32 -29.05 11.33
CA LEU A 788 3.32 -29.56 10.37
C LEU A 788 1.86 -29.24 10.73
N LYS A 789 1.52 -29.26 12.02
CA LYS A 789 0.18 -28.94 12.58
C LYS A 789 -0.23 -27.46 12.49
N ASP A 790 0.73 -26.56 12.34
CA ASP A 790 0.56 -25.10 12.24
C ASP A 790 0.83 -24.62 10.78
N SER A 791 1.19 -25.52 9.85
CA SER A 791 1.44 -25.19 8.43
C SER A 791 0.15 -24.91 7.68
N PHE A 792 0.10 -23.77 6.99
CA PHE A 792 -1.05 -23.38 6.18
C PHE A 792 -1.13 -24.17 4.87
N ALA A 793 0.01 -24.47 4.23
CA ALA A 793 0.05 -25.27 3.01
C ALA A 793 -0.64 -26.63 3.21
N ASN A 794 -0.36 -27.31 4.33
CA ASN A 794 -0.99 -28.58 4.70
C ASN A 794 -2.51 -28.51 4.96
N SER A 795 -3.12 -27.33 4.97
CA SER A 795 -4.58 -27.17 5.08
C SER A 795 -5.31 -27.24 3.72
N LEU A 796 -4.57 -27.46 2.64
CA LEU A 796 -5.04 -27.53 1.25
C LEU A 796 -4.59 -28.84 0.58
N PRO A 797 -5.37 -29.39 -0.36
CA PRO A 797 -5.02 -30.61 -1.10
C PRO A 797 -3.85 -30.37 -2.07
N ILE A 798 -3.04 -31.40 -2.36
CA ILE A 798 -1.79 -31.23 -3.12
C ILE A 798 -2.06 -30.85 -4.58
N GLY A 799 -3.15 -31.32 -5.17
CA GLY A 799 -3.61 -30.92 -6.50
C GLY A 799 -3.92 -29.43 -6.60
N PHE A 800 -4.57 -28.86 -5.58
CA PHE A 800 -4.84 -27.42 -5.54
C PHE A 800 -3.57 -26.60 -5.32
N LEU A 801 -2.64 -27.07 -4.46
CA LEU A 801 -1.34 -26.43 -4.26
C LEU A 801 -0.51 -26.43 -5.55
N LEU A 802 -0.44 -27.56 -6.26
CA LEU A 802 0.24 -27.68 -7.55
C LEU A 802 -0.39 -26.78 -8.61
N PHE A 803 -1.72 -26.70 -8.69
CA PHE A 803 -2.41 -25.78 -9.59
C PHE A 803 -2.11 -24.32 -9.28
N SER A 804 -2.13 -23.96 -7.99
CA SER A 804 -1.78 -22.61 -7.51
C SER A 804 -0.31 -22.27 -7.77
N PHE A 805 0.60 -23.23 -7.60
CA PHE A 805 2.02 -23.09 -7.95
C PHE A 805 2.19 -22.79 -9.45
N LEU A 806 1.59 -23.59 -10.34
CA LEU A 806 1.66 -23.37 -11.79
C LEU A 806 1.02 -22.05 -12.23
N LYS A 807 -0.01 -21.54 -11.53
CA LYS A 807 -0.52 -20.17 -11.71
C LYS A 807 0.47 -19.07 -11.32
N ASN A 808 1.40 -19.32 -10.41
CA ASN A 808 2.42 -18.37 -10.00
C ASN A 808 3.72 -18.49 -10.84
N TYR A 809 3.97 -19.66 -11.45
CA TYR A 809 5.15 -19.93 -12.29
C TYR A 809 4.75 -20.39 -13.72
N PRO A 810 4.07 -19.55 -14.52
CA PRO A 810 3.60 -19.92 -15.87
C PRO A 810 4.72 -20.22 -16.87
N GLY A 811 5.99 -19.91 -16.54
CA GLY A 811 7.16 -20.34 -17.31
C GLY A 811 7.27 -21.86 -17.42
N LEU A 812 6.84 -22.60 -16.38
CA LEU A 812 6.84 -24.07 -16.34
C LEU A 812 5.75 -24.72 -17.23
N LEU A 813 4.98 -23.91 -17.98
CA LEU A 813 3.93 -24.35 -18.91
C LEU A 813 4.30 -24.07 -20.39
N GLN A 814 5.52 -23.58 -20.62
CA GLN A 814 6.10 -23.36 -21.95
C GLN A 814 6.62 -24.69 -22.53
N ARG A 815 7.02 -24.75 -23.80
CA ARG A 815 7.31 -26.01 -24.49
C ARG A 815 8.82 -26.28 -24.60
N GLY A 816 9.31 -27.28 -23.88
CA GLY A 816 10.67 -27.80 -23.97
C GLY A 816 10.82 -29.26 -23.51
N SER A 817 10.21 -29.65 -22.38
CA SER A 817 10.42 -30.97 -21.74
C SER A 817 9.15 -31.85 -21.63
N PRO A 818 9.28 -33.17 -21.41
CA PRO A 818 8.14 -34.06 -21.14
C PRO A 818 7.38 -33.67 -19.86
N LEU A 819 8.10 -33.23 -18.82
CA LEU A 819 7.51 -32.78 -17.56
C LEU A 819 6.60 -31.55 -17.79
N GLU A 820 7.07 -30.53 -18.52
CA GLU A 820 6.25 -29.37 -18.87
C GLU A 820 4.97 -29.74 -19.64
N GLN A 821 5.00 -30.76 -20.50
CA GLN A 821 3.80 -31.24 -21.20
C GLN A 821 2.80 -31.90 -20.22
N GLN A 822 3.29 -32.66 -19.25
CA GLN A 822 2.44 -33.25 -18.20
C GLN A 822 1.87 -32.15 -17.28
N LEU A 823 2.69 -31.19 -16.84
CA LEU A 823 2.26 -30.03 -16.04
C LEU A 823 1.21 -29.19 -16.80
N LYS A 824 1.38 -28.96 -18.10
CA LYS A 824 0.42 -28.26 -18.94
C LYS A 824 -0.90 -29.02 -19.11
N THR A 825 -0.82 -30.35 -19.24
CA THR A 825 -2.01 -31.22 -19.32
C THR A 825 -2.77 -31.17 -18.00
N PHE A 826 -2.08 -31.39 -16.88
CA PHE A 826 -2.64 -31.26 -15.53
C PHE A 826 -3.29 -29.89 -15.32
N PHE A 827 -2.57 -28.80 -15.63
CA PHE A 827 -3.05 -27.43 -15.45
C PHE A 827 -4.32 -27.13 -16.25
N THR A 828 -4.42 -27.66 -17.46
CA THR A 828 -5.60 -27.47 -18.34
C THR A 828 -6.81 -28.19 -17.76
N THR A 829 -6.66 -29.45 -17.35
CA THR A 829 -7.72 -30.25 -16.71
C THR A 829 -8.15 -29.66 -15.37
N ALA A 830 -7.19 -29.28 -14.51
CA ALA A 830 -7.43 -28.61 -13.23
C ALA A 830 -8.18 -27.27 -13.42
N SER A 831 -7.78 -26.46 -14.40
CA SER A 831 -8.46 -25.20 -14.72
C SER A 831 -9.92 -25.40 -15.11
N GLN A 832 -10.24 -26.49 -15.82
CA GLN A 832 -11.60 -26.81 -16.23
C GLN A 832 -12.42 -27.31 -15.04
N LYS A 833 -11.95 -28.32 -14.31
CA LYS A 833 -12.63 -28.83 -13.10
C LYS A 833 -12.91 -27.72 -12.09
N PHE A 834 -11.94 -26.84 -11.82
CA PHE A 834 -12.11 -25.73 -10.88
C PHE A 834 -13.22 -24.75 -11.30
N ARG A 835 -13.38 -24.47 -12.60
CA ARG A 835 -14.50 -23.66 -13.10
C ARG A 835 -15.82 -24.41 -12.97
N ASP A 836 -15.87 -25.67 -13.37
CA ASP A 836 -17.10 -26.46 -13.38
C ASP A 836 -17.64 -26.66 -11.96
N THR A 837 -16.79 -26.99 -10.99
CA THR A 837 -17.18 -27.08 -9.57
C THR A 837 -17.64 -25.74 -9.02
N LEU A 838 -16.97 -24.63 -9.36
CA LEU A 838 -17.38 -23.29 -8.93
C LEU A 838 -18.76 -22.88 -9.48
N HIS A 839 -19.08 -23.23 -10.73
CA HIS A 839 -20.42 -23.02 -11.30
C HIS A 839 -21.52 -23.78 -10.54
N CYS A 840 -21.19 -24.89 -9.88
CA CYS A 840 -22.11 -25.66 -9.04
C CYS A 840 -22.25 -25.15 -7.58
N MET A 841 -21.63 -24.02 -7.21
CA MET A 841 -21.65 -23.49 -5.83
C MET A 841 -22.44 -22.15 -5.70
N PRO A 842 -23.77 -22.12 -5.81
CA PRO A 842 -24.55 -20.88 -5.71
C PRO A 842 -24.42 -20.19 -4.34
N LYS A 843 -24.32 -20.97 -3.24
CA LYS A 843 -24.11 -20.47 -1.87
C LYS A 843 -22.84 -19.62 -1.71
N PHE A 844 -21.84 -19.84 -2.57
CA PHE A 844 -20.61 -19.06 -2.56
C PHE A 844 -20.86 -17.62 -3.06
N GLN A 845 -21.73 -17.44 -4.06
CA GLN A 845 -22.10 -16.12 -4.56
C GLN A 845 -22.92 -15.34 -3.52
N GLU A 846 -23.88 -15.99 -2.86
CA GLU A 846 -24.65 -15.40 -1.74
C GLU A 846 -23.74 -15.00 -0.58
N THR A 847 -22.78 -15.85 -0.22
CA THR A 847 -21.82 -15.57 0.85
C THR A 847 -20.89 -14.42 0.46
N PHE A 848 -20.40 -14.41 -0.79
CA PHE A 848 -19.56 -13.33 -1.31
C PHE A 848 -20.29 -11.99 -1.27
N ALA A 849 -21.56 -11.94 -1.70
CA ALA A 849 -22.39 -10.74 -1.63
C ALA A 849 -22.53 -10.21 -0.19
N ARG A 850 -22.76 -11.09 0.78
CA ARG A 850 -22.90 -10.72 2.20
C ARG A 850 -21.58 -10.23 2.83
N GLU A 851 -20.46 -10.82 2.43
CA GLU A 851 -19.14 -10.50 2.99
C GLU A 851 -18.42 -9.37 2.23
N LEU A 852 -18.91 -8.96 1.05
CA LEU A 852 -18.35 -7.90 0.20
C LEU A 852 -18.00 -6.59 0.95
N PRO A 853 -18.85 -6.04 1.86
CA PRO A 853 -18.48 -4.83 2.60
C PRO A 853 -17.19 -4.99 3.42
N LYS A 854 -16.96 -6.18 4.02
CA LYS A 854 -15.75 -6.47 4.79
C LYS A 854 -14.52 -6.62 3.91
N LEU A 855 -14.69 -7.10 2.66
CA LEU A 855 -13.62 -7.19 1.68
C LEU A 855 -13.23 -5.79 1.16
N LYS A 856 -14.21 -4.91 0.89
CA LYS A 856 -13.94 -3.49 0.55
C LYS A 856 -13.23 -2.78 1.69
N ASP A 857 -13.70 -2.97 2.92
CA ASP A 857 -13.07 -2.46 4.14
C ASP A 857 -11.61 -2.93 4.28
N PHE A 858 -11.30 -4.20 3.98
CA PHE A 858 -9.91 -4.69 3.96
C PHE A 858 -9.05 -3.97 2.91
N VAL A 859 -9.56 -3.76 1.69
CA VAL A 859 -8.84 -3.01 0.63
C VAL A 859 -8.60 -1.56 1.07
N ASN A 860 -9.58 -0.91 1.71
CA ASN A 860 -9.40 0.44 2.25
C ASN A 860 -8.32 0.49 3.34
N THR A 861 -8.30 -0.49 4.27
CA THR A 861 -7.23 -0.61 5.28
C THR A 861 -5.87 -0.88 4.61
N GLN A 862 -5.82 -1.71 3.57
CA GLN A 862 -4.61 -2.03 2.79
C GLN A 862 -3.98 -0.76 2.19
N GLU A 863 -4.75 0.01 1.42
CA GLU A 863 -4.26 1.25 0.78
C GLU A 863 -3.89 2.32 1.81
N THR A 864 -4.62 2.41 2.93
CA THR A 864 -4.29 3.35 4.03
C THR A 864 -2.91 3.05 4.64
N ILE A 865 -2.60 1.77 4.88
CA ILE A 865 -1.29 1.37 5.43
C ILE A 865 -0.18 1.56 4.40
N ILE A 866 -0.40 1.23 3.12
CA ILE A 866 0.58 1.48 2.05
C ILE A 866 0.96 2.96 1.97
N ARG A 867 -0.03 3.86 1.94
CA ARG A 867 0.21 5.32 1.91
C ARG A 867 0.92 5.81 3.16
N ALA A 868 0.66 5.21 4.33
CA ALA A 868 1.37 5.53 5.56
C ALA A 868 2.87 5.16 5.51
N LEU A 869 3.21 4.01 4.90
CA LEU A 869 4.60 3.49 4.79
C LEU A 869 5.49 4.28 3.82
N PHE A 870 4.91 5.03 2.88
CA PHE A 870 5.66 5.87 1.93
C PHE A 870 5.59 7.38 2.23
N ARG A 871 4.98 7.76 3.36
CA ARG A 871 4.85 9.16 3.77
C ARG A 871 6.23 9.83 3.90
N LYS A 872 6.37 11.04 3.37
CA LYS A 872 7.59 11.85 3.49
C LYS A 872 7.88 12.23 4.95
N ALA A 873 9.17 12.31 5.28
CA ALA A 873 9.69 12.50 6.63
C ALA A 873 9.22 13.79 7.32
N ASP A 874 8.95 14.85 6.55
CA ASP A 874 8.63 16.19 7.06
C ASP A 874 7.26 16.28 7.76
N ALA A 875 6.43 15.24 7.62
CA ALA A 875 5.06 15.22 8.11
C ALA A 875 4.89 14.60 9.51
N THR A 876 5.96 14.12 10.15
CA THR A 876 5.92 13.46 11.47
C THR A 876 7.10 13.86 12.37
N PRO A 877 6.95 13.89 13.71
CA PRO A 877 8.05 14.17 14.63
C PRO A 877 9.15 13.08 14.66
N PHE A 878 8.97 12.00 13.89
CA PHE A 878 9.91 10.91 13.71
C PHE A 878 10.10 10.73 12.20
N PRO A 879 11.31 10.95 11.65
CA PRO A 879 11.59 10.72 10.25
C PRO A 879 11.75 9.21 10.03
N LEU A 880 10.63 8.56 9.71
CA LEU A 880 10.56 7.16 9.32
C LEU A 880 10.78 7.08 7.81
N VAL A 881 11.89 6.45 7.40
CA VAL A 881 12.39 6.45 6.03
C VAL A 881 13.06 5.15 5.62
N ALA A 882 13.26 4.16 6.50
CA ALA A 882 13.98 2.93 6.18
C ALA A 882 13.23 2.05 5.17
N PHE A 883 11.90 1.90 5.30
CA PHE A 883 11.07 1.18 4.33
C PHE A 883 11.06 1.91 2.97
N ARG A 884 10.84 3.24 3.01
CA ARG A 884 10.83 4.11 1.84
C ARG A 884 12.17 4.11 1.09
N LYS A 885 13.30 4.25 1.81
CA LYS A 885 14.67 4.21 1.25
C LYS A 885 15.00 2.85 0.65
N SER A 886 14.54 1.76 1.28
CA SER A 886 14.69 0.40 0.73
C SER A 886 13.89 0.20 -0.56
N PHE A 887 12.72 0.84 -0.71
CA PHE A 887 11.97 0.79 -1.97
C PHE A 887 12.61 1.63 -3.07
N LEU A 888 13.05 2.85 -2.76
CA LEU A 888 13.77 3.71 -3.69
C LEU A 888 15.07 3.06 -4.20
N ASP A 889 15.82 2.41 -3.30
CA ASP A 889 17.02 1.66 -3.69
C ASP A 889 16.71 0.40 -4.52
N TYR A 890 15.60 -0.28 -4.22
CA TYR A 890 15.11 -1.33 -5.12
C TYR A 890 14.79 -0.78 -6.53
N LEU A 891 14.25 0.43 -6.66
CA LEU A 891 14.06 1.09 -7.97
C LEU A 891 15.41 1.44 -8.64
N CYS A 892 16.49 1.71 -7.90
CA CYS A 892 17.84 1.86 -8.45
C CYS A 892 18.38 0.59 -9.15
N CYS A 893 17.83 -0.58 -8.83
CA CYS A 893 18.14 -1.85 -9.49
C CYS A 893 17.29 -2.11 -10.74
N VAL A 894 16.32 -1.26 -11.07
CA VAL A 894 15.45 -1.38 -12.25
C VAL A 894 16.05 -0.58 -13.41
N SER A 895 15.99 -1.13 -14.63
CA SER A 895 16.44 -0.43 -15.84
C SER A 895 15.60 0.82 -16.12
N ALA A 896 16.21 1.86 -16.69
CA ALA A 896 15.51 3.11 -16.98
C ALA A 896 14.31 2.92 -17.93
N GLU A 897 14.37 1.94 -18.85
CA GLU A 897 13.24 1.56 -19.71
C GLU A 897 12.04 1.02 -18.91
N GLU A 898 12.27 0.13 -17.93
CA GLU A 898 11.21 -0.44 -17.09
C GLU A 898 10.68 0.62 -16.09
N LEU A 899 11.54 1.47 -15.53
CA LEU A 899 11.11 2.62 -14.73
C LEU A 899 10.26 3.61 -15.54
N HIS A 900 10.65 3.90 -16.78
CA HIS A 900 9.85 4.71 -17.68
C HIS A 900 8.47 4.08 -17.92
N ARG A 901 8.43 2.75 -18.16
CA ARG A 901 7.15 2.02 -18.33
C ARG A 901 6.28 2.13 -17.08
N ILE A 902 6.85 1.90 -15.89
CA ILE A 902 6.17 2.05 -14.60
C ILE A 902 5.59 3.47 -14.48
N LEU A 903 6.42 4.51 -14.65
CA LEU A 903 6.01 5.91 -14.57
C LEU A 903 4.89 6.25 -15.56
N SER A 904 4.97 5.77 -16.81
CA SER A 904 3.95 6.00 -17.84
C SER A 904 2.58 5.33 -17.55
N GLU A 905 2.57 4.32 -16.66
CA GLU A 905 1.36 3.63 -16.23
C GLU A 905 0.80 4.14 -14.90
N VAL A 906 1.65 4.60 -13.96
CA VAL A 906 1.22 5.12 -12.64
C VAL A 906 0.97 6.62 -12.64
N ASN A 907 1.65 7.40 -13.49
CA ASN A 907 1.40 8.82 -13.61
C ASN A 907 0.12 9.06 -14.43
N THR A 908 -0.97 9.32 -13.72
CA THR A 908 -2.27 9.64 -14.31
C THR A 908 -2.39 11.11 -14.72
N GLN A 909 -1.54 11.99 -14.17
CA GLN A 909 -1.55 13.43 -14.40
C GLN A 909 -0.54 13.83 -15.49
N ALA A 910 -0.59 15.10 -15.91
CA ALA A 910 0.41 15.68 -16.79
C ALA A 910 1.26 16.67 -16.00
N GLU A 911 2.49 16.27 -15.73
CA GLU A 911 3.51 17.12 -15.12
C GLU A 911 4.20 18.01 -16.15
N GLY A 912 5.00 18.97 -15.69
CA GLY A 912 5.68 19.95 -16.56
C GLY A 912 6.52 19.30 -17.67
N SER A 913 7.10 18.12 -17.42
CA SER A 913 7.84 17.31 -18.39
C SER A 913 6.95 16.86 -19.56
N HIS A 914 5.76 16.33 -19.30
CA HIS A 914 4.80 15.90 -20.33
C HIS A 914 4.27 17.08 -21.14
N VAL A 915 4.05 18.22 -20.48
CA VAL A 915 3.61 19.46 -21.14
C VAL A 915 4.69 19.97 -22.12
N ALA A 916 5.95 20.05 -21.68
CA ALA A 916 7.08 20.47 -22.52
C ALA A 916 7.39 19.47 -23.66
N ALA A 917 7.23 18.17 -23.40
CA ALA A 917 7.43 17.13 -24.40
C ALA A 917 6.38 17.20 -25.52
N LEU A 918 5.09 17.33 -25.20
CA LEU A 918 4.05 17.47 -26.24
C LEU A 918 4.16 18.79 -27.01
N ALA A 919 4.61 19.86 -26.35
CA ALA A 919 4.88 21.14 -26.98
C ALA A 919 5.92 21.07 -28.12
N THR A 920 6.87 20.13 -28.05
CA THR A 920 7.90 19.91 -29.07
C THR A 920 7.57 18.79 -30.06
N THR A 921 6.80 17.79 -29.64
CA THR A 921 6.63 16.54 -30.42
C THR A 921 5.66 16.65 -31.60
N LEU A 922 4.57 17.40 -31.46
CA LEU A 922 3.53 17.49 -32.50
C LEU A 922 3.76 18.63 -33.51
N ASN A 923 4.85 19.41 -33.39
CA ASN A 923 5.01 20.72 -34.06
C ASN A 923 3.81 21.67 -33.82
N ARG A 924 3.11 21.48 -32.68
CA ARG A 924 1.93 22.24 -32.23
C ARG A 924 2.16 22.70 -30.80
N THR A 925 3.15 23.57 -30.63
CA THR A 925 3.54 24.15 -29.34
C THR A 925 2.39 25.03 -28.80
N PRO A 926 1.80 24.71 -27.63
CA PRO A 926 0.72 25.50 -27.09
C PRO A 926 1.25 26.78 -26.42
N ALA A 927 0.39 27.80 -26.31
CA ALA A 927 0.57 28.90 -25.37
C ALA A 927 -0.12 28.53 -24.05
N LEU A 928 0.61 28.64 -22.92
CA LEU A 928 0.07 28.35 -21.58
C LEU A 928 -0.07 29.63 -20.76
N CYS A 929 -1.31 29.98 -20.41
CA CYS A 929 -1.65 31.07 -19.51
C CYS A 929 -1.69 30.56 -18.06
N GLN A 930 -0.87 31.11 -17.17
CA GLN A 930 -0.88 30.80 -15.74
C GLN A 930 -1.81 31.77 -15.01
N VAL A 931 -2.80 31.26 -14.28
CA VAL A 931 -3.76 32.09 -13.51
C VAL A 931 -3.06 32.71 -12.31
N LEU A 932 -3.13 34.04 -12.16
CA LEU A 932 -2.42 34.83 -11.14
C LEU A 932 -3.22 34.99 -9.82
N ASN A 933 -3.81 33.91 -9.30
CA ASN A 933 -4.80 33.95 -8.20
C ASN A 933 -4.27 33.49 -6.82
N ASP A 934 -2.98 33.64 -6.53
CA ASP A 934 -2.35 33.13 -5.30
C ASP A 934 -1.51 34.23 -4.60
N PRO A 935 -1.74 34.51 -3.30
CA PRO A 935 -0.99 35.51 -2.54
C PRO A 935 0.47 35.15 -2.25
N GLU A 936 0.89 33.88 -2.40
CA GLU A 936 2.27 33.42 -2.22
C GLU A 936 3.09 33.40 -3.52
N VAL A 937 2.53 33.86 -4.66
CA VAL A 937 3.25 33.91 -5.94
C VAL A 937 4.53 34.72 -5.80
N ASN A 938 5.65 34.03 -6.02
CA ASN A 938 7.00 34.56 -5.86
C ASN A 938 7.24 35.72 -6.84
N LEU A 939 7.14 36.97 -6.34
CA LEU A 939 7.14 38.22 -7.13
C LEU A 939 8.37 38.42 -8.03
N ALA A 940 9.45 37.69 -7.79
CA ALA A 940 10.65 37.69 -8.62
C ALA A 940 10.47 36.97 -9.97
N VAL A 941 9.54 36.01 -10.07
CA VAL A 941 9.27 35.25 -11.31
C VAL A 941 8.17 35.92 -12.14
N SER A 942 7.25 36.67 -11.51
CA SER A 942 6.06 37.23 -12.18
C SER A 942 6.32 38.49 -13.01
N ALA A 943 7.49 39.13 -12.90
CA ALA A 943 7.77 40.39 -13.59
C ALA A 943 7.66 40.29 -15.13
N GLN A 944 8.13 39.20 -15.74
CA GLN A 944 7.98 38.95 -17.18
C GLN A 944 6.61 38.38 -17.57
N THR A 945 6.03 37.51 -16.74
CA THR A 945 4.74 36.87 -17.01
C THR A 945 3.57 37.87 -17.03
N VAL A 946 3.74 39.00 -16.35
CA VAL A 946 2.76 40.09 -16.26
C VAL A 946 2.65 40.90 -17.55
N GLU A 947 3.75 41.14 -18.26
CA GLU A 947 3.75 41.88 -19.53
C GLU A 947 2.99 41.14 -20.64
N ASN A 948 2.93 39.80 -20.55
CA ASN A 948 2.26 38.91 -21.51
C ASN A 948 0.90 38.38 -21.01
N HIS A 949 0.17 39.14 -20.18
CA HIS A 949 -1.16 38.76 -19.68
C HIS A 949 -1.24 37.36 -19.02
N GLY A 950 -0.15 36.91 -18.40
CA GLY A 950 -0.04 35.59 -17.78
C GLY A 950 0.45 34.45 -18.68
N PHE A 951 0.69 34.68 -19.98
CA PHE A 951 1.28 33.67 -20.86
C PHE A 951 2.77 33.46 -20.58
N LEU A 952 3.18 32.20 -20.48
CA LEU A 952 4.56 31.78 -20.22
C LEU A 952 5.40 31.77 -21.50
N SER A 953 6.65 32.23 -21.42
CA SER A 953 7.61 32.26 -22.55
C SER A 953 8.62 31.09 -22.55
N ALA A 954 8.86 30.45 -21.40
CA ALA A 954 9.83 29.36 -21.28
C ALA A 954 9.18 28.00 -21.61
N GLY A 955 9.53 27.42 -22.76
CA GLY A 955 9.05 26.10 -23.19
C GLY A 955 7.66 26.07 -23.83
N PHE A 956 7.07 27.24 -24.09
CA PHE A 956 5.76 27.42 -24.72
C PHE A 956 5.87 28.36 -25.92
N ALA A 957 4.89 28.31 -26.82
CA ALA A 957 4.82 29.27 -27.92
C ALA A 957 4.33 30.62 -27.40
N ASN A 958 4.81 31.71 -28.01
CA ASN A 958 4.23 33.03 -27.78
C ASN A 958 2.75 33.03 -28.18
N GLU A 959 1.93 33.85 -27.53
CA GLU A 959 0.48 33.96 -27.81
C GLU A 959 0.22 34.19 -29.32
N ASN A 960 1.08 34.96 -30.00
CA ASN A 960 0.99 35.25 -31.42
C ASN A 960 1.30 34.05 -32.34
N GLU A 961 2.13 33.11 -31.90
CA GLU A 961 2.61 31.96 -32.69
C GLU A 961 1.80 30.68 -32.42
N ALA A 962 1.12 30.60 -31.27
CA ALA A 962 0.34 29.43 -30.89
C ALA A 962 -0.97 29.25 -31.68
N GLU A 963 -1.31 27.99 -31.95
CA GLU A 963 -2.65 27.55 -32.42
C GLU A 963 -3.51 26.94 -31.29
N ILE A 964 -2.88 26.52 -30.19
CA ILE A 964 -3.52 25.86 -29.03
C ILE A 964 -3.28 26.73 -27.80
N PHE A 965 -4.34 27.08 -27.09
CA PHE A 965 -4.30 27.96 -25.92
C PHE A 965 -4.83 27.23 -24.70
N LEU A 966 -4.02 27.17 -23.65
CA LEU A 966 -4.32 26.48 -22.40
C LEU A 966 -4.30 27.46 -21.24
N ILE A 967 -5.11 27.21 -20.22
CA ILE A 967 -5.12 27.96 -18.96
C ILE A 967 -4.86 27.01 -17.79
N ARG A 968 -3.89 27.37 -16.93
CA ARG A 968 -3.49 26.57 -15.76
C ARG A 968 -3.93 27.23 -14.46
N PHE A 969 -4.76 26.50 -13.72
CA PHE A 969 -5.14 26.74 -12.34
C PHE A 969 -4.21 25.93 -11.40
N PRO A 970 -4.27 26.15 -10.07
CA PRO A 970 -3.67 25.22 -9.12
C PRO A 970 -4.18 23.78 -9.36
N ASN A 971 -3.27 22.89 -9.77
CA ASN A 971 -3.51 21.47 -10.08
C ASN A 971 -4.63 21.17 -11.11
N HIS A 972 -4.98 22.11 -11.98
CA HIS A 972 -6.00 21.90 -13.01
C HIS A 972 -5.72 22.69 -14.31
N TYR A 973 -6.26 22.22 -15.43
CA TYR A 973 -6.09 22.84 -16.75
C TYR A 973 -7.45 22.99 -17.46
N GLY A 974 -7.66 24.14 -18.11
CA GLY A 974 -8.76 24.38 -19.05
C GLY A 974 -8.23 24.71 -20.46
N CYS A 975 -9.13 24.72 -21.45
CA CYS A 975 -8.82 25.18 -22.80
C CYS A 975 -9.35 26.60 -23.03
N LEU A 976 -8.56 27.45 -23.68
CA LEU A 976 -9.00 28.76 -24.17
C LEU A 976 -9.27 28.67 -25.67
N LEU A 977 -10.39 29.23 -26.12
CA LEU A 977 -10.77 29.31 -27.53
C LEU A 977 -10.86 30.78 -27.95
N PRO A 978 -10.08 31.25 -28.95
CA PRO A 978 -10.13 32.62 -29.43
C PRO A 978 -11.53 33.00 -29.91
N LYS A 979 -12.04 34.18 -29.53
CA LYS A 979 -13.33 34.68 -30.04
C LYS A 979 -13.28 35.09 -31.51
N THR A 980 -12.11 35.55 -31.94
CA THR A 980 -11.76 35.87 -33.32
C THR A 980 -10.68 34.86 -33.77
N PRO A 981 -10.94 34.02 -34.79
CA PRO A 981 -9.91 33.13 -35.30
C PRO A 981 -8.77 33.95 -35.89
N LYS A 982 -7.53 33.51 -35.69
CA LYS A 982 -6.37 34.10 -36.37
C LYS A 982 -6.46 33.83 -37.89
N PRO A 983 -5.98 34.74 -38.74
CA PRO A 983 -5.74 34.40 -40.14
C PRO A 983 -4.69 33.28 -40.22
N PRO A 984 -4.79 32.35 -41.19
CA PRO A 984 -3.75 31.34 -41.39
C PRO A 984 -2.42 32.00 -41.76
N GLN A 985 -1.33 31.48 -41.19
CA GLN A 985 0.06 31.78 -41.59
C GLN A 985 0.54 30.71 -42.58
#